data_AF-A0A920N7W1-F1
#
_entry.id   AF-A0A920N7W1-F1
#
_cell.length_a   1.000
_cell.length_b   1.000
_cell.length_c   1.000
_cell.angle_alpha   90.00
_cell.angle_beta   90.00
_cell.angle_gamma   90.00
#
_symmetry.space_group_name_H-M   'P 1'
#
loop_
_entity.id
_entity.type
_entity.pdbx_description
1 polymer ?
#
loop_
_entity_poly.entity_id
_entity_poly.type
_entity_poly.pdbx_seq_one_letter_code
_entity_poly.pdbx_strand_id
1 'polypeptide(L)'
;MSLGEADRGRISFSHNGRLLACGNKQGDICVWEMPSGAKLLESSLPSNSVISSIDFSRDDRRLAVSGLTPSTATGSVTMIDLPPMDEVSPLWLAELAETVAQRRIDENGDSIVVDRSELPGLRETITGYDPESRYRQWGLWYFDSPGERTMSPWSKRPAREHLAELLRSRNLAKLYKVLELDPNNGLAHAVIGYLNSVSGRVNNLKPQELPHWNEMTQWHSGQAIELAPANADVWALRALVMQRVGRVAEMEKAVNTALKLDGDNILAHFAQGFLLHGKGQADMAFASFRAAYDRLPPARPPYDWQNGRPFLPGILDTVMQQRDRTPSSLALAGETRVAESRDSLENRRLELDWLTRLAVEIFPKDPTVWRTRSKALLLAGRREEAIQALTKACDVDQDGNINPLQLGGLIRDASNRLADQKKYTEAHQFLLKSGIPKRSAKATARQVDLGNYYNQSLFDYVYRTQNAESPKDRLWKELPVGLVTLNGVDFDLRGVVRLTGGDKQADQFFSTPPRRVEKIAVNQKATWIHVLHNCSFVFEIPHGNPIGRYLVHFEDGTEATLPILYGKHLVTWIANPHATPTHAVFAWKEGDFNDAKTMVHCTWENPQPDKVIKAITFESAVSVSSPFLYAISLESAAAAAADRDVTSLLAEARLKITMVNGATDVTVKHVSGLLKQALPGVKDSAELKIQHAIASAETLKVRGLHADALKRLEGLVSDDKDVRNSLLKLQGRIHHAAGDLQSATKALSLSVEQEDYRVGKPLGLDHQLIERLYRRHAAEKGERQAREFVLRSQIPPRRPGTPDSAIDITKSCNAGLHEAWHRQRNAAAVQPPLYRTMRTGVHHFRGIPFDIRGVVNLSPFLKRQLNFRPRCRTSSSAGRRTSSTS
;
A
#
# COMPACT_ATOMS: atom_id res chain seq x y z
N MET A 1 28.42 -10.59 40.47
CA MET A 1 28.63 -12.05 40.36
C MET A 1 30.12 -12.32 40.52
N SER A 2 30.45 -13.39 41.24
CA SER A 2 31.76 -13.75 41.76
C SER A 2 32.55 -14.66 40.80
N LEU A 3 33.88 -14.57 40.88
CA LEU A 3 34.87 -15.56 40.43
C LEU A 3 34.97 -15.79 38.91
N GLY A 4 35.83 -15.01 38.24
CA GLY A 4 36.77 -15.50 37.22
C GLY A 4 36.27 -16.26 35.98
N GLU A 5 34.97 -16.45 35.78
CA GLU A 5 34.45 -17.18 34.63
C GLU A 5 34.35 -16.26 33.41
N ALA A 6 35.40 -16.29 32.59
CA ALA A 6 35.42 -15.70 31.27
C ALA A 6 34.68 -16.63 30.29
N ASP A 7 33.35 -16.60 30.28
CA ASP A 7 32.61 -17.34 29.25
C ASP A 7 32.71 -16.60 27.88
N ARG A 8 33.87 -16.82 27.23
CA ARG A 8 34.48 -16.12 26.08
C ARG A 8 35.03 -14.71 26.31
N GLY A 9 35.65 -14.45 27.46
CA GLY A 9 36.35 -13.19 27.72
C GLY A 9 37.68 -13.03 26.98
N ARG A 10 38.21 -11.80 26.91
CA ARG A 10 39.58 -11.49 26.45
C ARG A 10 40.46 -11.26 27.66
N ILE A 11 41.66 -11.84 27.66
CA ILE A 11 42.64 -11.71 28.73
C ILE A 11 43.93 -11.20 28.11
N SER A 12 44.59 -10.26 28.78
CA SER A 12 45.93 -9.79 28.42
C SER A 12 46.77 -9.61 29.68
N PHE A 13 48.05 -9.97 29.59
CA PHE A 13 49.05 -9.65 30.61
C PHE A 13 49.77 -8.37 30.18
N SER A 14 50.11 -7.52 31.15
CA SER A 14 51.02 -6.41 30.89
C SER A 14 52.41 -6.92 30.50
N HIS A 15 53.16 -6.11 29.74
CA HIS A 15 54.49 -6.47 29.25
C HIS A 15 55.49 -6.68 30.39
N ASN A 16 55.32 -5.96 31.50
CA ASN A 16 56.10 -6.11 32.73
C ASN A 16 55.63 -7.28 33.62
N GLY A 17 54.57 -8.01 33.25
CA GLY A 17 54.03 -9.17 33.96
C GLY A 17 53.34 -8.88 35.30
N ARG A 18 53.24 -7.61 35.71
CA ARG A 18 52.64 -7.20 37.00
C ARG A 18 51.12 -7.09 36.97
N LEU A 19 50.51 -6.95 35.80
CA LEU A 19 49.08 -6.73 35.66
C LEU A 19 48.43 -7.79 34.77
N LEU A 20 47.22 -8.18 35.14
CA LEU A 20 46.33 -9.02 34.36
C LEU A 20 45.04 -8.24 34.09
N ALA A 21 44.67 -8.07 32.83
CA ALA A 21 43.38 -7.51 32.45
C ALA A 21 42.48 -8.61 31.87
N CYS A 22 41.21 -8.63 32.28
CA CYS A 22 40.18 -9.50 31.71
C CYS A 22 38.94 -8.68 31.40
N GLY A 23 38.23 -9.05 30.33
CA GLY A 23 36.88 -8.55 30.11
C GLY A 23 35.93 -9.57 29.51
N ASN A 24 34.65 -9.41 29.79
CA ASN A 24 33.60 -10.39 29.51
C ASN A 24 32.62 -9.93 28.40
N LYS A 25 31.60 -10.76 28.11
CA LYS A 25 30.55 -10.47 27.11
C LYS A 25 29.53 -9.44 27.57
N GLN A 26 29.46 -9.18 28.87
CA GLN A 26 28.56 -8.20 29.48
C GLN A 26 29.14 -6.78 29.42
N GLY A 27 30.43 -6.67 29.06
CA GLY A 27 31.14 -5.39 28.92
C GLY A 27 32.01 -5.07 30.12
N ASP A 28 32.06 -5.94 31.13
CA ASP A 28 32.82 -5.72 32.35
C ASP A 28 34.32 -5.94 32.09
N ILE A 29 35.12 -5.11 32.73
CA ILE A 29 36.58 -5.04 32.65
C ILE A 29 37.11 -5.10 34.08
N CYS A 30 38.00 -6.05 34.34
CA CYS A 30 38.70 -6.16 35.62
C CYS A 30 40.21 -6.18 35.38
N VAL A 31 40.96 -5.46 36.20
CA VAL A 31 42.43 -5.49 36.21
C VAL A 31 42.91 -5.90 37.59
N TRP A 32 43.83 -6.84 37.65
CA TRP A 32 44.47 -7.34 38.87
C TRP A 32 45.97 -7.08 38.85
N GLU A 33 46.52 -6.85 40.04
CA GLU A 33 47.96 -6.92 40.29
C GLU A 33 48.38 -8.37 40.57
N MET A 34 49.51 -8.78 40.00
CA MET A 34 50.14 -10.08 40.22
C MET A 34 51.52 -9.89 40.88
N PRO A 35 51.87 -10.71 41.90
CA PRO A 35 51.15 -11.89 42.38
C PRO A 35 50.13 -11.62 43.49
N SER A 36 49.97 -10.37 43.96
CA SER A 36 49.15 -10.04 45.14
C SER A 36 47.68 -10.44 44.98
N GLY A 37 47.18 -10.51 43.74
CA GLY A 37 45.77 -10.78 43.44
C GLY A 37 44.87 -9.59 43.74
N ALA A 38 45.44 -8.43 44.11
CA ALA A 38 44.68 -7.23 44.41
C ALA A 38 43.94 -6.75 43.16
N LYS A 39 42.62 -6.60 43.26
CA LYS A 39 41.83 -6.04 42.16
C LYS A 39 42.05 -4.51 42.14
N LEU A 40 42.70 -4.01 41.09
CA LEU A 40 43.04 -2.59 40.94
C LEU A 40 41.94 -1.78 40.26
N LEU A 41 41.22 -2.40 39.33
CA LEU A 41 40.18 -1.72 38.54
C LEU A 41 39.01 -2.65 38.30
N GLU A 42 37.81 -2.09 38.44
CA GLU A 42 36.56 -2.67 37.96
C GLU A 42 35.80 -1.59 37.19
N SER A 43 35.54 -1.85 35.93
CA SER A 43 34.87 -0.93 35.00
C SER A 43 33.92 -1.73 34.11
N SER A 44 33.00 -1.06 33.43
CA SER A 44 32.13 -1.70 32.44
C SER A 44 31.88 -0.76 31.27
N LEU A 45 31.92 -1.30 30.06
CA LEU A 45 31.44 -0.60 28.87
C LEU A 45 29.92 -0.39 28.96
N PRO A 46 29.34 0.53 28.18
CA PRO A 46 27.89 0.73 28.15
C PRO A 46 27.13 -0.60 27.98
N SER A 47 25.99 -0.70 28.66
CA SER A 47 25.23 -1.94 28.84
C SER A 47 25.03 -2.75 27.54
N ASN A 48 25.26 -4.07 27.64
CA ASN A 48 25.21 -5.05 26.53
C ASN A 48 26.33 -4.93 25.48
N SER A 49 27.46 -4.29 25.78
CA SER A 49 28.62 -4.29 24.88
C SER A 49 29.45 -5.57 25.04
N VAL A 50 29.83 -6.19 23.93
CA VAL A 50 30.70 -7.38 23.92
C VAL A 50 32.14 -6.93 23.69
N ILE A 51 33.04 -7.24 24.63
CA ILE A 51 34.47 -6.93 24.48
C ILE A 51 35.07 -7.82 23.39
N SER A 52 35.63 -7.18 22.36
CA SER A 52 36.27 -7.85 21.23
C SER A 52 37.78 -7.99 21.39
N SER A 53 38.43 -7.03 22.06
CA SER A 53 39.87 -7.05 22.35
C SER A 53 40.20 -6.22 23.60
N ILE A 54 41.26 -6.62 24.29
CA ILE A 54 41.90 -5.90 25.39
C ILE A 54 43.40 -5.98 25.19
N ASP A 55 44.09 -4.84 25.24
CA ASP A 55 45.54 -4.82 25.13
C ASP A 55 46.17 -3.69 25.95
N PHE A 56 47.35 -3.96 26.53
CA PHE A 56 48.11 -2.95 27.26
C PHE A 56 48.89 -2.08 26.28
N SER A 57 49.07 -0.80 26.60
CA SER A 57 50.08 0.00 25.90
C SER A 57 51.46 -0.58 26.15
N ARG A 58 52.41 -0.30 25.25
CA ARG A 58 53.78 -0.84 25.34
C ARG A 58 54.50 -0.49 26.65
N ASP A 59 54.14 0.62 27.27
CA ASP A 59 54.66 1.09 28.56
C ASP A 59 53.83 0.60 29.76
N ASP A 60 52.80 -0.22 29.53
CA ASP A 60 51.83 -0.72 30.53
C ASP A 60 51.08 0.37 31.31
N ARG A 61 51.11 1.62 30.83
CA ARG A 61 50.46 2.77 31.50
C ARG A 61 48.99 2.95 31.12
N ARG A 62 48.54 2.29 30.05
CA ARG A 62 47.17 2.37 29.54
C ARG A 62 46.65 1.01 29.12
N LEU A 63 45.33 0.87 29.16
CA LEU A 63 44.61 -0.27 28.64
C LEU A 63 43.71 0.18 27.49
N ALA A 64 43.87 -0.42 26.31
CA ALA A 64 42.99 -0.26 25.18
C ALA A 64 41.94 -1.38 25.20
N VAL A 65 40.66 -0.99 25.22
CA VAL A 65 39.54 -1.94 25.20
C VAL A 65 38.64 -1.64 24.02
N SER A 66 38.47 -2.60 23.11
CA SER A 66 37.51 -2.50 22.02
C SER A 66 36.28 -3.34 22.30
N GLY A 67 35.10 -2.79 22.02
CA GLY A 67 33.84 -3.47 22.23
C GLY A 67 32.81 -3.16 21.13
N LEU A 68 31.93 -4.12 20.86
CA LEU A 68 30.83 -4.00 19.92
C LEU A 68 29.51 -3.92 20.69
N THR A 69 28.69 -2.91 20.41
CA THR A 69 27.33 -2.83 20.94
C THR A 69 26.35 -3.44 19.94
N PRO A 70 25.75 -4.62 20.19
CA PRO A 70 24.94 -5.34 19.20
C PRO A 70 23.64 -4.60 18.82
N SER A 71 23.06 -3.83 19.74
CA SER A 71 21.81 -3.11 19.52
C SER A 71 21.95 -1.91 18.57
N THR A 72 23.14 -1.34 18.44
CA THR A 72 23.43 -0.18 17.58
C THR A 72 24.37 -0.52 16.42
N ALA A 73 24.93 -1.73 16.39
CA ALA A 73 25.96 -2.16 15.45
C ALA A 73 27.19 -1.24 15.40
N THR A 74 27.46 -0.51 16.49
CA THR A 74 28.60 0.42 16.59
C THR A 74 29.75 -0.22 17.36
N GLY A 75 30.95 -0.18 16.79
CA GLY A 75 32.19 -0.48 17.50
C GLY A 75 32.64 0.73 18.31
N SER A 76 33.20 0.49 19.50
CA SER A 76 33.79 1.51 20.36
C SER A 76 35.18 1.08 20.81
N VAL A 77 36.08 2.04 20.98
CA VAL A 77 37.40 1.83 21.59
C VAL A 77 37.51 2.78 22.77
N THR A 78 37.80 2.24 23.94
CA THR A 78 37.98 2.98 25.19
C THR A 78 39.43 2.86 25.63
N MET A 79 40.07 4.00 25.91
CA MET A 79 41.39 4.05 26.51
C MET A 79 41.24 4.31 28.00
N ILE A 80 41.81 3.45 28.83
CA ILE A 80 41.81 3.56 30.28
C ILE A 80 43.23 3.87 30.73
N ASP A 81 43.44 5.00 31.42
CA ASP A 81 44.71 5.31 32.06
C ASP A 81 44.85 4.48 33.35
N LEU A 82 46.00 3.84 33.55
CA LEU A 82 46.30 3.06 34.74
C LEU A 82 47.12 3.90 35.73
N PRO A 83 46.98 3.65 37.06
CA PRO A 83 47.75 4.35 38.07
C PRO A 83 49.27 4.13 37.87
N PRO A 84 50.13 4.99 38.44
CA PRO A 84 51.58 4.78 38.37
C PRO A 84 51.95 3.50 39.12
N MET A 85 52.41 2.48 38.38
CA MET A 85 52.83 1.19 38.95
C MET A 85 54.33 0.93 38.77
N ASP A 86 55.01 1.83 38.07
CA ASP A 86 56.43 1.85 37.75
C ASP A 86 57.24 2.73 38.73
N GLU A 87 56.58 3.50 39.59
CA GLU A 87 57.18 4.37 40.60
C GLU A 87 56.92 3.85 42.03
N VAL A 88 57.84 4.10 42.95
CA VAL A 88 57.62 3.84 44.39
C VAL A 88 56.58 4.82 44.91
N SER A 89 55.52 4.32 45.55
CA SER A 89 54.46 5.16 46.10
C SER A 89 55.02 6.12 47.16
N PRO A 90 54.77 7.43 47.05
CA PRO A 90 55.30 8.40 48.00
C PRO A 90 54.53 8.35 49.31
N LEU A 91 55.22 8.63 50.43
CA LEU A 91 54.62 8.62 51.77
C LEU A 91 53.46 9.63 51.90
N TRP A 92 53.58 10.79 51.24
CA TRP A 92 52.54 11.83 51.27
C TRP A 92 51.19 11.32 50.75
N LEU A 93 51.15 10.25 49.94
CA LEU A 93 49.90 9.67 49.46
C LEU A 93 49.10 9.02 50.61
N ALA A 94 49.79 8.38 51.55
CA ALA A 94 49.19 7.83 52.76
C ALA A 94 48.73 8.97 53.68
N GLU A 95 49.55 9.99 53.87
CA GLU A 95 49.21 11.18 54.67
C GLU A 95 47.99 11.92 54.09
N LEU A 96 47.90 12.03 52.76
CA LEU A 96 46.74 12.59 52.07
C LEU A 96 45.48 11.75 52.32
N ALA A 97 45.57 10.43 52.21
CA ALA A 97 44.44 9.54 52.46
C ALA A 97 43.93 9.69 53.90
N GLU A 98 44.83 9.75 54.87
CA GLU A 98 44.52 9.92 56.29
C GLU A 98 43.89 11.30 56.59
N THR A 99 44.44 12.36 56.00
CA THR A 99 43.94 13.73 56.17
C THR A 99 42.55 13.91 55.55
N VAL A 100 42.31 13.31 54.37
CA VAL A 100 41.00 13.34 53.70
C VAL A 100 39.97 12.50 54.46
N ALA A 101 40.37 11.34 54.98
CA ALA A 101 39.54 10.49 55.84
C ALA A 101 39.35 11.09 57.25
N GLN A 102 40.14 12.11 57.61
CA GLN A 102 40.24 12.67 58.95
C GLN A 102 40.61 11.62 60.00
N ARG A 103 41.31 10.56 59.59
CA ARG A 103 41.64 9.38 60.41
C ARG A 103 42.98 8.78 59.99
N ARG A 104 43.83 8.41 60.97
CA ARG A 104 45.08 7.64 60.81
C ARG A 104 45.05 6.41 61.70
N ILE A 105 45.75 5.34 61.30
CA ILE A 105 46.01 4.18 62.15
C ILE A 105 47.41 4.36 62.75
N ASP A 106 47.53 4.34 64.07
CA ASP A 106 48.83 4.45 64.74
C ASP A 106 49.61 3.13 64.79
N GLU A 107 50.80 3.15 65.39
CA GLU A 107 51.68 1.97 65.52
C GLU A 107 51.07 0.82 66.35
N ASN A 108 50.05 1.11 67.16
CA ASN A 108 49.32 0.13 67.96
C ASN A 108 48.08 -0.42 67.24
N GLY A 109 47.74 0.12 66.07
CA GLY A 109 46.55 -0.24 65.30
C GLY A 109 45.30 0.57 65.65
N ASP A 110 45.41 1.62 66.47
CA ASP A 110 44.27 2.44 66.90
C ASP A 110 43.96 3.57 65.90
N SER A 111 42.66 3.87 65.72
CA SER A 111 42.21 4.94 64.81
C SER A 111 42.17 6.29 65.50
N ILE A 112 43.10 7.18 65.13
CA ILE A 112 43.21 8.55 65.66
C ILE A 112 42.64 9.58 64.69
N VAL A 113 42.18 10.73 65.19
CA VAL A 113 41.64 11.83 64.37
C VAL A 113 42.78 12.65 63.77
N VAL A 114 42.66 12.97 62.48
CA VAL A 114 43.58 13.84 61.74
C VAL A 114 42.85 15.12 61.33
N ASP A 115 43.48 16.28 61.52
CA ASP A 115 42.87 17.56 61.15
C ASP A 115 43.00 17.82 59.65
N ARG A 116 41.88 18.24 59.04
CA ARG A 116 41.82 18.60 57.63
C ARG A 116 42.56 19.91 57.31
N SER A 117 42.93 20.68 58.34
CA SER A 117 43.75 21.89 58.21
C SER A 117 45.16 21.63 57.68
N GLU A 118 45.62 20.38 57.66
CA GLU A 118 46.94 19.96 57.13
C GLU A 118 47.00 19.87 55.59
N LEU A 119 45.84 19.90 54.90
CA LEU A 119 45.76 19.80 53.43
C LEU A 119 46.57 20.85 52.64
N PRO A 120 46.66 22.13 53.04
CA PRO A 120 47.51 23.11 52.35
C PRO A 120 49.00 22.75 52.43
N GLY A 121 49.48 22.24 53.56
CA GLY A 121 50.87 21.79 53.71
C GLY A 121 51.20 20.60 52.82
N LEU A 122 50.26 19.63 52.72
CA LEU A 122 50.39 18.51 51.77
C LEU A 122 50.44 18.99 50.31
N ARG A 123 49.70 20.03 49.95
CA ARG A 123 49.77 20.62 48.60
C ARG A 123 51.16 21.21 48.31
N GLU A 124 51.78 21.87 49.28
CA GLU A 124 53.15 22.37 49.13
C GLU A 124 54.17 21.23 48.98
N THR A 125 54.05 20.18 49.81
CA THR A 125 54.87 18.96 49.71
C THR A 125 54.78 18.30 48.33
N ILE A 126 53.57 18.19 47.78
CA ILE A 126 53.34 17.64 46.43
C ILE A 126 53.92 18.56 45.36
N THR A 127 53.80 19.88 45.51
CA THR A 127 54.30 20.85 44.54
C THR A 127 55.83 20.79 44.40
N GLY A 128 56.52 20.63 45.53
CA GLY A 128 57.98 20.48 45.62
C GLY A 128 58.51 19.07 45.31
N TYR A 129 57.62 18.10 45.03
CA TYR A 129 58.02 16.75 44.64
C TYR A 129 58.63 16.72 43.22
N ASP A 130 59.24 15.60 42.84
CA ASP A 130 59.88 15.42 41.52
C ASP A 130 58.92 15.81 40.37
N PRO A 131 59.27 16.81 39.54
CA PRO A 131 58.46 17.24 38.40
C PRO A 131 58.10 16.13 37.42
N GLU A 132 58.94 15.10 37.28
CA GLU A 132 58.72 13.97 36.38
C GLU A 132 57.84 12.87 37.01
N SER A 133 57.54 12.95 38.31
CA SER A 133 56.72 11.94 38.99
C SER A 133 55.25 12.01 38.58
N ARG A 134 54.69 10.86 38.19
CA ARG A 134 53.26 10.74 37.89
C ARG A 134 52.39 10.88 39.13
N TYR A 135 52.92 10.55 40.31
CA TYR A 135 52.22 10.80 41.58
C TYR A 135 52.06 12.29 41.86
N ARG A 136 53.08 13.10 41.56
CA ARG A 136 52.97 14.57 41.63
C ARG A 136 51.89 15.10 40.71
N GLN A 137 51.88 14.66 39.45
CA GLN A 137 50.85 15.06 38.48
C GLN A 137 49.43 14.73 38.95
N TRP A 138 49.23 13.52 39.49
CA TRP A 138 47.95 13.12 40.09
C TRP A 138 47.59 13.96 41.31
N GLY A 139 48.54 14.22 42.22
CA GLY A 139 48.32 15.00 43.43
C GLY A 139 47.91 16.44 43.12
N LEU A 140 48.61 17.10 42.18
CA LEU A 140 48.25 18.45 41.74
C LEU A 140 46.85 18.48 41.10
N TRP A 141 46.54 17.51 40.24
CA TRP A 141 45.20 17.37 39.67
C TRP A 141 44.11 17.15 40.74
N TYR A 142 44.40 16.39 41.81
CA TYR A 142 43.49 16.19 42.94
C TYR A 142 43.24 17.49 43.71
N PHE A 143 44.23 18.37 43.83
CA PHE A 143 44.10 19.65 44.52
C PHE A 143 43.56 20.80 43.67
N ASP A 144 43.52 20.65 42.34
CA ASP A 144 42.90 21.64 41.47
C ASP A 144 41.40 21.78 41.75
N SER A 145 40.88 22.98 41.50
CA SER A 145 39.44 23.25 41.62
C SER A 145 38.67 22.34 40.65
N PRO A 146 37.55 21.71 41.07
CA PRO A 146 36.82 20.75 40.23
C PRO A 146 36.48 21.24 38.81
N GLY A 147 36.23 22.54 38.62
CA GLY A 147 35.94 23.14 37.31
C GLY A 147 37.15 23.35 36.38
N GLU A 148 38.38 23.34 36.94
CA GLU A 148 39.65 23.53 36.21
C GLU A 148 40.38 22.20 35.97
N ARG A 149 39.93 21.10 36.59
CA ARG A 149 40.49 19.77 36.36
C ARG A 149 40.30 19.32 34.91
N THR A 150 41.25 18.54 34.42
CA THR A 150 41.08 17.72 33.21
C THR A 150 40.34 16.42 33.53
N MET A 151 39.87 15.67 32.53
CA MET A 151 39.08 14.43 32.73
C MET A 151 39.81 13.37 33.57
N SER A 152 41.13 13.36 33.50
CA SER A 152 42.03 12.54 34.31
C SER A 152 43.33 13.34 34.48
N PRO A 153 44.17 13.03 35.49
CA PRO A 153 45.46 13.67 35.64
C PRO A 153 46.33 13.65 34.38
N TRP A 154 46.12 12.65 33.52
CA TRP A 154 46.90 12.42 32.30
C TRP A 154 46.21 12.91 31.02
N SER A 155 44.99 13.45 31.14
CA SER A 155 44.23 14.01 30.02
C SER A 155 44.57 15.48 29.80
N LYS A 156 44.58 15.90 28.54
CA LYS A 156 44.67 17.32 28.15
C LYS A 156 43.29 17.98 28.01
N ARG A 157 42.21 17.20 28.17
CA ARG A 157 40.83 17.67 27.94
C ARG A 157 40.22 18.16 29.26
N PRO A 158 39.72 19.40 29.34
CA PRO A 158 39.03 19.92 30.52
C PRO A 158 37.81 19.08 30.91
N ALA A 159 37.61 18.83 32.20
CA ALA A 159 36.44 18.10 32.71
C ALA A 159 35.13 18.81 32.35
N ARG A 160 35.11 20.15 32.40
CA ARG A 160 33.95 20.97 31.98
C ARG A 160 33.50 20.70 30.54
N GLU A 161 34.43 20.48 29.63
CA GLU A 161 34.13 20.23 28.22
C GLU A 161 33.54 18.82 28.04
N HIS A 162 34.08 17.85 28.77
CA HIS A 162 33.56 16.49 28.81
C HIS A 162 32.16 16.41 29.42
N LEU A 163 31.93 17.09 30.56
CA LEU A 163 30.61 17.18 31.18
C LEU A 163 29.61 17.84 30.23
N ALA A 164 29.99 18.91 29.52
CA ALA A 164 29.15 19.53 28.51
C ALA A 164 28.80 18.57 27.34
N GLU A 165 29.72 17.72 26.92
CA GLU A 165 29.45 16.67 25.92
C GLU A 165 28.48 15.60 26.45
N LEU A 166 28.69 15.13 27.69
CA LEU A 166 27.81 14.15 28.33
C LEU A 166 26.39 14.71 28.56
N LEU A 167 26.28 15.97 28.96
CA LEU A 167 25.00 16.69 29.15
C LEU A 167 24.21 16.83 27.85
N ARG A 168 24.88 16.89 26.70
CA ARG A 168 24.24 16.89 25.37
C ARG A 168 23.72 15.51 24.97
N SER A 169 24.06 14.46 25.72
CA SER A 169 23.60 13.11 25.44
C SER A 169 22.13 12.89 25.84
N ARG A 170 21.49 11.97 25.11
CA ARG A 170 20.15 11.45 25.43
C ARG A 170 20.21 10.11 26.15
N ASN A 171 21.41 9.61 26.40
CA ASN A 171 21.60 8.34 27.08
C ASN A 171 21.57 8.60 28.59
N LEU A 172 20.58 8.02 29.27
CA LEU A 172 20.44 8.14 30.72
C LEU A 172 21.71 7.72 31.46
N ALA A 173 22.43 6.68 31.02
CA ALA A 173 23.68 6.26 31.65
C ALA A 173 24.77 7.35 31.57
N LYS A 174 24.86 8.07 30.44
CA LYS A 174 25.80 9.20 30.29
C LYS A 174 25.39 10.38 31.17
N LEU A 175 24.09 10.63 31.33
CA LEU A 175 23.59 11.70 32.21
C LEU A 175 23.75 11.36 33.69
N TYR A 176 23.54 10.11 34.09
CA TYR A 176 23.88 9.66 35.45
C TYR A 176 25.38 9.75 35.70
N LYS A 177 26.23 9.50 34.68
CA LYS A 177 27.66 9.73 34.78
C LYS A 177 28.01 11.21 35.01
N VAL A 178 27.22 12.15 34.47
CA VAL A 178 27.37 13.57 34.83
C VAL A 178 27.12 13.77 36.31
N LEU A 179 26.06 13.19 36.88
CA LEU A 179 25.77 13.30 38.31
C LEU A 179 26.80 12.59 39.21
N GLU A 180 27.46 11.54 38.73
CA GLU A 180 28.58 10.93 39.45
C GLU A 180 29.80 11.86 39.52
N LEU A 181 30.04 12.64 38.45
CA LEU A 181 31.19 13.55 38.34
C LEU A 181 30.90 14.93 38.93
N ASP A 182 29.66 15.39 38.84
CA ASP A 182 29.13 16.65 39.35
C ASP A 182 27.70 16.43 39.90
N PRO A 183 27.58 15.99 41.17
CA PRO A 183 26.29 15.72 41.80
C PRO A 183 25.37 16.95 41.90
N ASN A 184 25.94 18.16 41.82
CA ASN A 184 25.20 19.41 41.95
C ASN A 184 24.77 19.98 40.59
N ASN A 185 24.85 19.18 39.52
CA ASN A 185 24.49 19.63 38.19
C ASN A 185 22.96 19.72 37.99
N GLY A 186 22.39 20.90 38.23
CA GLY A 186 20.94 21.12 38.10
C GLY A 186 20.39 20.82 36.70
N LEU A 187 21.15 21.06 35.63
CA LEU A 187 20.72 20.75 34.26
C LEU A 187 20.66 19.24 34.00
N ALA A 188 21.62 18.46 34.50
CA ALA A 188 21.58 17.00 34.40
C ALA A 188 20.32 16.44 35.08
N HIS A 189 20.00 16.92 36.30
CA HIS A 189 18.75 16.58 36.98
C HIS A 189 17.51 16.90 36.14
N ALA A 190 17.46 18.08 35.52
CA ALA A 190 16.34 18.49 34.66
C ALA A 190 16.17 17.56 33.44
N VAL A 191 17.26 17.24 32.74
CA VAL A 191 17.24 16.39 31.54
C VAL A 191 16.86 14.95 31.91
N ILE A 192 17.40 14.40 33.00
CA ILE A 192 17.04 13.06 33.50
C ILE A 192 15.56 13.00 33.86
N GLY A 193 15.05 13.98 34.60
CA GLY A 193 13.64 14.07 34.96
C GLY A 193 12.73 14.08 33.73
N TYR A 194 13.06 14.89 32.72
CA TYR A 194 12.32 14.92 31.46
C TYR A 194 12.39 13.59 30.70
N LEU A 195 13.58 13.01 30.47
CA LEU A 195 13.74 11.76 29.72
C LEU A 195 13.00 10.58 30.36
N ASN A 196 13.01 10.51 31.70
CA ASN A 196 12.24 9.51 32.44
C ASN A 196 10.72 9.74 32.31
N SER A 197 10.25 10.99 32.23
CA SER A 197 8.82 11.31 32.07
C SER A 197 8.24 10.93 30.69
N VAL A 198 9.07 10.93 29.64
CA VAL A 198 8.68 10.57 28.26
C VAL A 198 9.10 9.15 27.85
N SER A 199 9.65 8.37 28.79
CA SER A 199 10.10 7.01 28.53
C SER A 199 8.94 6.11 28.10
N GLY A 200 9.13 5.33 27.03
CA GLY A 200 8.14 4.35 26.57
C GLY A 200 7.82 3.28 27.63
N ARG A 201 8.69 3.10 28.63
CA ARG A 201 8.43 2.23 29.80
C ARG A 201 7.17 2.65 30.55
N VAL A 202 6.89 3.95 30.64
CA VAL A 202 5.73 4.50 31.36
C VAL A 202 4.42 3.91 30.84
N ASN A 203 4.31 3.68 29.53
CA ASN A 203 3.12 3.12 28.90
C ASN A 203 2.85 1.66 29.27
N ASN A 204 3.86 0.96 29.82
CA ASN A 204 3.79 -0.46 30.19
C ASN A 204 3.85 -0.67 31.72
N LEU A 205 3.93 0.40 32.52
CA LEU A 205 3.95 0.30 33.98
C LEU A 205 2.58 -0.13 34.49
N LYS A 206 2.56 -0.91 35.57
CA LYS A 206 1.31 -1.23 36.26
C LYS A 206 0.75 0.05 36.93
N PRO A 207 -0.58 0.18 37.08
CA PRO A 207 -1.18 1.37 37.69
C PRO A 207 -0.61 1.75 39.07
N GLN A 208 -0.17 0.76 39.85
CA GLN A 208 0.45 0.93 41.17
C GLN A 208 1.91 1.41 41.14
N GLU A 209 2.63 1.23 40.03
CA GLU A 209 4.05 1.62 39.87
C GLU A 209 4.18 3.05 39.32
N LEU A 210 3.14 3.54 38.64
CA LEU A 210 3.11 4.85 38.01
C LEU A 210 3.27 6.03 39.00
N PRO A 211 2.66 6.03 40.21
CA PRO A 211 2.87 7.10 41.18
C PRO A 211 4.33 7.24 41.62
N HIS A 212 5.00 6.14 41.95
CA HIS A 212 6.41 6.15 42.36
C HIS A 212 7.32 6.64 41.21
N TRP A 213 7.02 6.23 39.97
CA TRP A 213 7.76 6.72 38.80
C TRP A 213 7.59 8.23 38.63
N ASN A 214 6.37 8.74 38.80
CA ASN A 214 6.08 10.17 38.71
C ASN A 214 6.69 10.97 39.88
N GLU A 215 6.80 10.40 41.07
CA GLU A 215 7.48 11.03 42.19
C GLU A 215 8.98 11.17 41.94
N MET A 216 9.63 10.13 41.37
CA MET A 216 11.03 10.19 41.00
C MET A 216 11.32 11.27 39.95
N THR A 217 10.48 11.39 38.92
CA THR A 217 10.66 12.44 37.89
C THR A 217 10.42 13.84 38.48
N GLN A 218 9.43 13.99 39.36
CA GLN A 218 9.20 15.22 40.11
C GLN A 218 10.38 15.57 41.00
N TRP A 219 10.93 14.61 41.74
CA TRP A 219 12.09 14.80 42.61
C TRP A 219 13.30 15.32 41.84
N HIS A 220 13.65 14.68 40.72
CA HIS A 220 14.73 15.18 39.85
C HIS A 220 14.46 16.61 39.36
N SER A 221 13.21 16.92 38.95
CA SER A 221 12.86 18.28 38.53
C SER A 221 12.87 19.31 39.67
N GLY A 222 12.68 18.87 40.93
CA GLY A 222 12.78 19.69 42.13
C GLY A 222 14.24 20.01 42.47
N GLN A 223 15.09 18.99 42.50
CA GLN A 223 16.52 19.16 42.68
C GLN A 223 17.13 20.07 41.60
N ALA A 224 16.67 19.94 40.36
CA ALA A 224 17.14 20.78 39.27
C ALA A 224 16.94 22.28 39.55
N ILE A 225 15.75 22.70 40.00
CA ILE A 225 15.44 24.11 40.28
C ILE A 225 16.10 24.62 41.57
N GLU A 226 16.40 23.75 42.53
CA GLU A 226 17.16 24.12 43.73
C GLU A 226 18.63 24.35 43.41
N LEU A 227 19.22 23.49 42.58
CA LEU A 227 20.64 23.53 42.21
C LEU A 227 20.95 24.60 41.15
N ALA A 228 20.01 24.92 40.26
CA ALA A 228 20.19 25.88 39.18
C ALA A 228 18.98 26.81 38.97
N PRO A 229 18.56 27.60 39.99
CA PRO A 229 17.35 28.43 39.95
C PRO A 229 17.40 29.56 38.92
N ALA A 230 18.60 30.00 38.52
CA ALA A 230 18.78 31.07 37.53
C ALA A 230 18.79 30.56 36.07
N ASN A 231 18.69 29.25 35.83
CA ASN A 231 18.77 28.67 34.50
C ASN A 231 17.36 28.47 33.89
N ALA A 232 17.06 29.18 32.80
CA ALA A 232 15.76 29.10 32.13
C ALA A 232 15.44 27.70 31.56
N ASP A 233 16.43 26.96 31.04
CA ASP A 233 16.24 25.62 30.48
C ASP A 233 15.76 24.63 31.56
N VAL A 234 16.26 24.80 32.79
CA VAL A 234 15.88 23.96 33.93
C VAL A 234 14.40 24.16 34.29
N TRP A 235 13.93 25.42 34.31
CA TRP A 235 12.51 25.72 34.53
C TRP A 235 11.63 25.25 33.38
N ALA A 236 12.07 25.38 32.13
CA ALA A 236 11.34 24.89 30.97
C ALA A 236 11.21 23.36 30.94
N LEU A 237 12.29 22.63 31.26
CA LEU A 237 12.26 21.16 31.39
C LEU A 237 11.37 20.72 32.56
N ARG A 238 11.35 21.45 33.67
CA ARG A 238 10.38 21.22 34.76
C ARG A 238 8.95 21.36 34.25
N ALA A 239 8.63 22.40 33.48
CA ALA A 239 7.30 22.57 32.92
C ALA A 239 6.87 21.37 32.06
N LEU A 240 7.76 20.83 31.23
CA LEU A 240 7.49 19.63 30.43
C LEU A 240 7.29 18.37 31.30
N VAL A 241 8.03 18.22 32.41
CA VAL A 241 7.79 17.14 33.39
C VAL A 241 6.41 17.29 34.04
N MET A 242 6.04 18.51 34.45
CA MET A 242 4.74 18.79 35.09
C MET A 242 3.56 18.56 34.12
N GLN A 243 3.75 18.83 32.83
CA GLN A 243 2.80 18.47 31.77
C GLN A 243 2.52 16.97 31.76
N ARG A 244 3.57 16.15 31.84
CA ARG A 244 3.46 14.69 31.83
C ARG A 244 2.80 14.12 33.09
N VAL A 245 3.05 14.74 34.23
CA VAL A 245 2.47 14.34 35.52
C VAL A 245 1.03 14.86 35.68
N GLY A 246 0.61 15.85 34.87
CA GLY A 246 -0.72 16.45 34.95
C GLY A 246 -0.86 17.56 35.98
N ARG A 247 0.25 18.17 36.43
CA ARG A 247 0.29 19.27 37.42
C ARG A 247 0.25 20.63 36.72
N VAL A 248 -0.93 21.01 36.20
CA VAL A 248 -1.09 22.20 35.35
C VAL A 248 -0.67 23.51 36.04
N ALA A 249 -1.01 23.71 37.31
CA ALA A 249 -0.65 24.93 38.04
C ALA A 249 0.87 25.09 38.21
N GLU A 250 1.59 23.99 38.48
CA GLU A 250 3.05 24.01 38.59
C GLU A 250 3.72 24.18 37.22
N MET A 251 3.15 23.58 36.17
CA MET A 251 3.58 23.80 34.80
C MET A 251 3.51 25.28 34.44
N GLU A 252 2.39 25.96 34.71
CA GLU A 252 2.22 27.38 34.43
C GLU A 252 3.23 28.25 35.18
N LYS A 253 3.46 27.98 36.47
CA LYS A 253 4.49 28.68 37.25
C LYS A 253 5.89 28.49 36.65
N ALA A 254 6.22 27.27 36.23
CA ALA A 254 7.51 26.95 35.65
C ALA A 254 7.71 27.62 34.28
N VAL A 255 6.71 27.62 33.39
CA VAL A 255 6.75 28.32 32.10
C VAL A 255 6.96 29.82 32.30
N ASN A 256 6.18 30.45 33.18
CA ASN A 256 6.27 31.89 33.43
C ASN A 256 7.63 32.28 34.02
N THR A 257 8.20 31.43 34.89
CA THR A 257 9.54 31.66 35.45
C THR A 257 10.63 31.52 34.39
N ALA A 258 10.56 30.48 33.54
CA ALA A 258 11.50 30.29 32.44
C ALA A 258 11.51 31.49 31.48
N LEU A 259 10.34 31.94 31.03
CA LEU A 259 10.20 33.09 30.13
C LEU A 259 10.60 34.42 30.79
N LYS A 260 10.49 34.54 32.12
CA LYS A 260 10.97 35.72 32.86
C LYS A 260 12.49 35.76 32.94
N LEU A 261 13.14 34.61 33.09
CA LEU A 261 14.60 34.50 33.12
C LEU A 261 15.21 34.71 31.74
N ASP A 262 14.58 34.14 30.71
CA ASP A 262 14.98 34.28 29.31
C ASP A 262 13.74 34.24 28.41
N GLY A 263 13.35 35.42 27.90
CA GLY A 263 12.19 35.58 27.02
C GLY A 263 12.36 34.93 25.63
N ASP A 264 13.59 34.60 25.24
CA ASP A 264 13.91 33.94 23.97
C ASP A 264 14.24 32.44 24.16
N ASN A 265 13.97 31.89 25.34
CA ASN A 265 14.27 30.49 25.61
C ASN A 265 13.41 29.53 24.75
N ILE A 266 14.06 28.74 23.90
CA ILE A 266 13.41 27.79 22.97
C ILE A 266 12.53 26.79 23.72
N LEU A 267 13.03 26.23 24.83
CA LEU A 267 12.33 25.21 25.62
C LEU A 267 11.10 25.79 26.32
N ALA A 268 11.20 27.04 26.78
CA ALA A 268 10.11 27.72 27.46
C ALA A 268 8.94 28.02 26.52
N HIS A 269 9.20 28.50 25.30
CA HIS A 269 8.18 28.66 24.25
C HIS A 269 7.54 27.33 23.86
N PHE A 270 8.33 26.26 23.77
CA PHE A 270 7.83 24.93 23.49
C PHE A 270 6.91 24.40 24.60
N ALA A 271 7.30 24.56 25.87
CA ALA A 271 6.48 24.20 27.02
C ALA A 271 5.21 25.07 27.13
N GLN A 272 5.29 26.35 26.78
CA GLN A 272 4.15 27.25 26.72
C GLN A 272 3.11 26.79 25.68
N GLY A 273 3.54 26.27 24.53
CA GLY A 273 2.65 25.70 23.51
C GLY A 273 1.79 24.57 24.08
N PHE A 274 2.37 23.66 24.86
CA PHE A 274 1.60 22.60 25.53
C PHE A 274 0.64 23.14 26.61
N LEU A 275 1.06 24.15 27.38
CA LEU A 275 0.21 24.77 28.41
C LEU A 275 -1.04 25.40 27.78
N LEU A 276 -0.85 26.18 26.71
CA LEU A 276 -1.93 26.85 25.99
C LEU A 276 -2.86 25.86 25.30
N HIS A 277 -2.31 24.76 24.77
CA HIS A 277 -3.11 23.67 24.23
C HIS A 277 -4.01 23.04 25.31
N GLY A 278 -3.45 22.75 26.50
CA GLY A 278 -4.23 22.24 27.64
C GLY A 278 -5.32 23.20 28.14
N LYS A 279 -5.18 24.51 27.88
CA LYS A 279 -6.20 25.54 28.13
C LYS A 279 -7.23 25.70 27.00
N GLY A 280 -7.12 24.92 25.91
CA GLY A 280 -8.00 25.00 24.74
C GLY A 280 -7.70 26.18 23.79
N GLN A 281 -6.56 26.86 23.95
CA GLN A 281 -6.17 28.03 23.16
C GLN A 281 -5.28 27.62 21.97
N ALA A 282 -5.87 26.97 20.97
CA ALA A 282 -5.13 26.30 19.89
C ALA A 282 -4.26 27.25 19.02
N ASP A 283 -4.72 28.45 18.70
CA ASP A 283 -3.94 29.40 17.88
C ASP A 283 -2.77 30.03 18.64
N MET A 284 -2.98 30.32 19.93
CA MET A 284 -1.88 30.79 20.79
C MET A 284 -0.85 29.68 21.02
N ALA A 285 -1.29 28.43 21.19
CA ALA A 285 -0.41 27.28 21.28
C ALA A 285 0.46 27.13 20.03
N PHE A 286 -0.14 27.25 18.83
CA PHE A 286 0.59 27.24 17.57
C PHE A 286 1.62 28.38 17.49
N ALA A 287 1.25 29.60 17.90
CA ALA A 287 2.17 30.74 17.93
C ALA A 287 3.38 30.49 18.84
N SER A 288 3.18 29.89 20.03
CA SER A 288 4.28 29.53 20.93
C SER A 288 5.17 28.41 20.36
N PHE A 289 4.60 27.38 19.74
CA PHE A 289 5.40 26.34 19.06
C PHE A 289 6.23 26.90 17.89
N ARG A 290 5.64 27.82 17.12
CA ARG A 290 6.33 28.53 16.05
C ARG A 290 7.46 29.41 16.61
N ALA A 291 7.21 30.13 17.70
CA ALA A 291 8.22 30.94 18.38
C ALA A 291 9.44 30.10 18.83
N ALA A 292 9.21 28.86 19.29
CA ALA A 292 10.29 27.91 19.60
C ALA A 292 11.05 27.48 18.34
N TYR A 293 10.36 27.18 17.24
CA TYR A 293 10.97 26.79 15.97
C TYR A 293 11.83 27.91 15.36
N ASP A 294 11.31 29.13 15.30
CA ASP A 294 11.97 30.28 14.66
C ASP A 294 13.29 30.66 15.36
N ARG A 295 13.45 30.26 16.63
CA ARG A 295 14.66 30.47 17.45
C ARG A 295 15.66 29.32 17.38
N LEU A 296 15.33 28.23 16.69
CA LEU A 296 16.30 27.14 16.50
C LEU A 296 17.49 27.65 15.65
N PRO A 297 18.74 27.26 16.00
CA PRO A 297 19.90 27.62 15.21
C PRO A 297 19.77 27.11 13.76
N PRO A 298 20.50 27.68 12.77
CA PRO A 298 20.43 27.22 11.38
C PRO A 298 20.63 25.70 11.26
N ALA A 299 19.94 25.06 10.31
CA ALA A 299 20.16 23.64 10.04
C ALA A 299 21.62 23.38 9.65
N ARG A 300 22.20 22.34 10.24
CA ARG A 300 23.58 21.90 9.98
C ARG A 300 23.60 20.37 9.89
N PRO A 301 24.38 19.78 8.96
CA PRO A 301 24.57 18.34 8.87
C PRO A 301 24.94 17.68 10.22
N PRO A 302 24.52 16.43 10.47
CA PRO A 302 24.81 15.72 11.73
C PRO A 302 26.30 15.64 12.11
N TYR A 303 27.21 15.66 11.14
CA TYR A 303 28.66 15.60 11.35
C TYR A 303 29.31 16.95 11.71
N ASP A 304 28.60 18.07 11.56
CA ASP A 304 29.12 19.41 11.91
C ASP A 304 29.00 19.71 13.42
N TRP A 305 28.37 18.82 14.19
CA TRP A 305 28.23 18.93 15.64
C TRP A 305 29.47 18.38 16.37
N GLN A 306 30.64 19.01 16.15
CA GLN A 306 31.94 18.57 16.69
C GLN A 306 31.94 18.30 18.20
N ASN A 307 31.11 19.04 18.97
CA ASN A 307 30.99 18.91 20.43
C ASN A 307 29.62 18.36 20.89
N GLY A 308 28.87 17.71 19.99
CA GLY A 308 27.50 17.26 20.25
C GLY A 308 26.45 18.36 20.08
N ARG A 309 25.20 17.95 19.82
CA ARG A 309 24.06 18.85 19.61
C ARG A 309 23.44 19.32 20.95
N PRO A 310 22.88 20.53 21.03
CA PRO A 310 22.06 20.93 22.17
C PRO A 310 20.93 19.93 22.45
N PHE A 311 20.60 19.75 23.73
CA PHE A 311 19.47 18.92 24.11
C PHE A 311 18.15 19.64 23.77
N LEU A 312 17.29 19.01 22.97
CA LEU A 312 15.96 19.53 22.64
C LEU A 312 14.89 18.45 22.80
N PRO A 313 13.72 18.77 23.39
CA PRO A 313 12.64 17.82 23.64
C PRO A 313 11.80 17.56 22.39
N GLY A 314 11.13 16.40 22.38
CA GLY A 314 10.12 16.04 21.39
C GLY A 314 10.52 16.28 19.92
N ILE A 315 9.56 16.80 19.15
CA ILE A 315 9.71 17.11 17.73
C ILE A 315 10.85 18.09 17.40
N LEU A 316 11.24 18.98 18.33
CA LEU A 316 12.31 19.96 18.09
C LEU A 316 13.65 19.24 17.84
N ASP A 317 13.88 18.09 18.47
CA ASP A 317 15.05 17.28 18.15
C ASP A 317 15.00 16.67 16.75
N THR A 318 13.83 16.14 16.36
CA THR A 318 13.65 15.51 15.06
C THR A 318 13.86 16.52 13.94
N VAL A 319 13.41 17.77 14.15
CA VAL A 319 13.64 18.89 13.24
C VAL A 319 15.11 19.30 13.20
N MET A 320 15.81 19.25 14.33
CA MET A 320 17.25 19.56 14.42
C MET A 320 18.17 18.52 13.79
N GLN A 321 17.69 17.30 13.61
CA GLN A 321 18.42 16.24 12.89
C GLN A 321 18.40 16.41 11.38
N GLN A 322 17.49 17.24 10.86
CA GLN A 322 17.34 17.38 9.43
C GLN A 322 18.53 18.15 8.84
N ARG A 323 19.06 17.63 7.73
CA ARG A 323 20.17 18.26 7.00
C ARG A 323 19.77 19.62 6.44
N ASP A 324 18.49 19.76 6.07
CA ASP A 324 17.84 21.00 5.68
C ASP A 324 16.48 21.11 6.39
N ARG A 325 15.95 22.33 6.57
CA ARG A 325 14.57 22.53 7.05
C ARG A 325 13.64 22.83 5.88
N THR A 326 13.75 22.02 4.84
CA THR A 326 12.84 22.10 3.71
C THR A 326 11.43 21.68 4.11
N PRO A 327 10.39 22.14 3.40
CA PRO A 327 9.00 21.75 3.67
C PRO A 327 8.80 20.23 3.72
N SER A 328 9.44 19.49 2.80
CA SER A 328 9.40 18.02 2.78
C SER A 328 10.09 17.41 4.00
N SER A 329 11.21 17.98 4.48
CA SER A 329 11.90 17.48 5.68
C SER A 329 11.13 17.76 6.97
N LEU A 330 10.43 18.90 7.07
CA LEU A 330 9.51 19.19 8.19
C LEU A 330 8.31 18.22 8.19
N ALA A 331 7.72 17.96 7.02
CA ALA A 331 6.64 16.99 6.88
C ALA A 331 7.10 15.57 7.27
N LEU A 332 8.29 15.15 6.83
CA LEU A 332 8.89 13.86 7.18
C LEU A 332 9.22 13.76 8.67
N ALA A 333 9.71 14.84 9.29
CA ALA A 333 9.99 14.89 10.73
C ALA A 333 8.70 14.67 11.56
N GLY A 334 7.59 15.28 11.14
CA GLY A 334 6.28 15.04 11.76
C GLY A 334 5.81 13.59 11.62
N GLU A 335 5.93 12.99 10.44
CA GLU A 335 5.58 11.58 10.22
C GLU A 335 6.44 10.64 11.08
N THR A 336 7.76 10.89 11.12
CA THR A 336 8.71 10.14 11.97
C THR A 336 8.30 10.20 13.43
N ARG A 337 7.89 11.37 13.92
CA ARG A 337 7.49 11.56 15.31
C ARG A 337 6.29 10.73 15.71
N VAL A 338 5.31 10.53 14.82
CA VAL A 338 4.15 9.64 15.10
C VAL A 338 4.54 8.16 15.07
N ALA A 339 5.63 7.78 14.42
CA ALA A 339 6.14 6.40 14.44
C ALA A 339 6.93 6.05 15.71
N GLU A 340 7.43 7.06 16.44
CA GLU A 340 8.19 6.85 17.68
C GLU A 340 7.34 6.26 18.82
N SER A 341 7.95 5.49 19.73
CA SER A 341 7.27 4.88 20.87
C SER A 341 7.35 5.69 22.18
N ARG A 342 8.11 6.79 22.18
CA ARG A 342 8.31 7.67 23.33
C ARG A 342 7.19 8.72 23.38
N ASP A 343 6.80 9.13 24.59
CA ASP A 343 5.71 10.09 24.84
C ASP A 343 4.29 9.56 24.51
N SER A 344 3.24 10.29 24.93
CA SER A 344 1.84 9.92 24.68
C SER A 344 1.46 10.12 23.22
N LEU A 345 0.50 9.32 22.74
CA LEU A 345 -0.03 9.46 21.39
C LEU A 345 -0.66 10.84 21.15
N GLU A 346 -1.25 11.44 22.18
CA GLU A 346 -1.84 12.78 22.14
C GLU A 346 -0.78 13.86 21.89
N ASN A 347 0.30 13.88 22.69
CA ASN A 347 1.40 14.83 22.50
C ASN A 347 2.04 14.68 21.11
N ARG A 348 2.27 13.44 20.67
CA ARG A 348 2.85 13.18 19.33
C ARG A 348 1.94 13.65 18.19
N ARG A 349 0.61 13.55 18.34
CA ARG A 349 -0.36 14.08 17.37
C ARG A 349 -0.40 15.60 17.36
N LEU A 350 -0.35 16.24 18.53
CA LEU A 350 -0.27 17.71 18.63
C LEU A 350 1.01 18.24 17.97
N GLU A 351 2.14 17.60 18.25
CA GLU A 351 3.43 17.97 17.65
C GLU A 351 3.41 17.84 16.11
N LEU A 352 2.78 16.79 15.59
CA LEU A 352 2.55 16.64 14.15
C LEU A 352 1.63 17.74 13.59
N ASP A 353 0.53 18.06 14.27
CA ASP A 353 -0.47 19.03 13.79
C ASP A 353 0.13 20.43 13.62
N TRP A 354 0.85 20.94 14.63
CA TRP A 354 1.45 22.27 14.53
C TRP A 354 2.58 22.30 13.49
N LEU A 355 3.42 21.26 13.41
CA LEU A 355 4.53 21.24 12.45
C LEU A 355 4.03 21.18 11.00
N THR A 356 2.98 20.42 10.74
CA THR A 356 2.35 20.37 9.41
C THR A 356 1.56 21.64 9.10
N ARG A 357 0.99 22.33 10.11
CA ARG A 357 0.46 23.69 9.95
C ARG A 357 1.55 24.68 9.54
N LEU A 358 2.70 24.65 10.21
CA LEU A 358 3.84 25.49 9.88
C LEU A 358 4.34 25.23 8.46
N ALA A 359 4.51 23.96 8.06
CA ALA A 359 4.96 23.62 6.70
C ALA A 359 4.03 24.20 5.62
N VAL A 360 2.72 24.18 5.85
CA VAL A 360 1.70 24.71 4.94
C VAL A 360 1.70 26.23 4.87
N GLU A 361 1.94 26.91 6.00
CA GLU A 361 2.09 28.38 6.02
C GLU A 361 3.31 28.84 5.21
N ILE A 362 4.41 28.09 5.28
CA ILE A 362 5.63 28.45 4.56
C ILE A 362 5.50 28.12 3.06
N PHE A 363 4.87 26.99 2.69
CA PHE A 363 4.75 26.54 1.30
C PHE A 363 3.32 26.11 0.93
N PRO A 364 2.41 27.07 0.72
CA PRO A 364 1.00 26.80 0.47
C PRO A 364 0.70 26.17 -0.90
N LYS A 365 1.70 25.97 -1.75
CA LYS A 365 1.56 25.36 -3.09
C LYS A 365 2.16 23.95 -3.21
N ASP A 366 2.84 23.44 -2.18
CA ASP A 366 3.48 22.12 -2.24
C ASP A 366 2.44 21.00 -1.91
N PRO A 367 2.16 20.08 -2.85
CA PRO A 367 1.18 19.02 -2.64
C PRO A 367 1.58 18.02 -1.54
N THR A 368 2.88 17.80 -1.33
CA THR A 368 3.38 16.89 -0.28
C THR A 368 3.02 17.40 1.11
N VAL A 369 3.15 18.71 1.30
CA VAL A 369 2.88 19.40 2.56
C VAL A 369 1.39 19.35 2.91
N TRP A 370 0.51 19.62 1.92
CA TRP A 370 -0.93 19.50 2.10
C TRP A 370 -1.38 18.06 2.37
N ARG A 371 -0.76 17.08 1.72
CA ARG A 371 -1.02 15.65 1.96
C ARG A 371 -0.66 15.27 3.39
N THR A 372 0.50 15.68 3.90
CA THR A 372 0.90 15.37 5.28
C THR A 372 0.02 16.09 6.30
N ARG A 373 -0.38 17.35 6.06
CA ARG A 373 -1.38 18.04 6.90
C ARG A 373 -2.70 17.27 6.95
N SER A 374 -3.19 16.78 5.83
CA SER A 374 -4.42 15.99 5.84
C SER A 374 -4.29 14.73 6.70
N LYS A 375 -3.16 14.02 6.61
CA LYS A 375 -2.89 12.86 7.47
C LYS A 375 -2.98 13.23 8.95
N ALA A 376 -2.37 14.35 9.35
CA ALA A 376 -2.41 14.85 10.73
C ALA A 376 -3.84 15.13 11.19
N LEU A 377 -4.62 15.85 10.38
CA LEU A 377 -6.01 16.20 10.66
C LEU A 377 -6.91 14.96 10.79
N LEU A 378 -6.69 13.92 9.98
CA LEU A 378 -7.41 12.65 10.13
C LEU A 378 -7.10 11.94 11.44
N LEU A 379 -5.83 11.90 11.85
CA LEU A 379 -5.41 11.32 13.13
C LEU A 379 -5.97 12.11 14.32
N ALA A 380 -6.15 13.41 14.16
CA ALA A 380 -6.80 14.29 15.14
C ALA A 380 -8.34 14.22 15.10
N GLY A 381 -8.94 13.42 14.21
CA GLY A 381 -10.40 13.33 14.06
C GLY A 381 -11.07 14.50 13.32
N ARG A 382 -10.28 15.46 12.82
CA ARG A 382 -10.73 16.66 12.07
C ARG A 382 -10.98 16.33 10.60
N ARG A 383 -12.00 15.51 10.34
CA ARG A 383 -12.27 14.89 9.03
C ARG A 383 -12.50 15.90 7.89
N GLU A 384 -13.22 16.98 8.14
CA GLU A 384 -13.58 17.95 7.09
C GLU A 384 -12.38 18.77 6.64
N GLU A 385 -11.59 19.25 7.60
CA GLU A 385 -10.35 19.98 7.31
C GLU A 385 -9.32 19.08 6.62
N ALA A 386 -9.27 17.79 6.98
CA ALA A 386 -8.42 16.84 6.30
C ALA A 386 -8.78 16.70 4.81
N ILE A 387 -10.06 16.66 4.47
CA ILE A 387 -10.53 16.60 3.08
C ILE A 387 -10.16 17.90 2.34
N GLN A 388 -10.34 19.06 2.97
CA GLN A 388 -9.92 20.34 2.38
C GLN A 388 -8.41 20.38 2.13
N ALA A 389 -7.60 19.87 3.07
CA ALA A 389 -6.16 19.74 2.88
C ALA A 389 -5.82 18.75 1.74
N LEU A 390 -6.55 17.64 1.61
CA LEU A 390 -6.40 16.70 0.49
C LEU A 390 -6.73 17.32 -0.86
N THR A 391 -7.80 18.11 -0.94
CA THR A 391 -8.17 18.83 -2.16
C THR A 391 -7.05 19.76 -2.61
N LYS A 392 -6.38 20.44 -1.68
CA LYS A 392 -5.22 21.30 -1.98
C LYS A 392 -3.94 20.52 -2.33
N ALA A 393 -3.88 19.22 -2.01
CA ALA A 393 -2.75 18.35 -2.31
C ALA A 393 -2.81 17.71 -3.70
N CYS A 394 -3.97 17.70 -4.35
CA CYS A 394 -4.11 17.21 -5.72
C CYS A 394 -3.85 18.35 -6.70
N ASP A 395 -3.06 18.09 -7.75
CA ASP A 395 -2.89 19.04 -8.85
C ASP A 395 -4.28 19.34 -9.45
N VAL A 396 -4.66 20.60 -9.37
CA VAL A 396 -5.84 21.15 -9.98
C VAL A 396 -5.49 21.33 -11.45
N ASP A 397 -6.23 20.71 -12.37
CA ASP A 397 -6.07 21.05 -13.79
C ASP A 397 -6.35 22.55 -14.01
N GLN A 398 -6.02 23.09 -15.20
CA GLN A 398 -6.22 24.51 -15.49
C GLN A 398 -7.71 24.95 -15.37
N ASP A 399 -8.63 23.99 -15.27
CA ASP A 399 -10.09 24.17 -15.18
C ASP A 399 -10.66 23.95 -13.76
N GLY A 400 -9.84 23.65 -12.75
CA GLY A 400 -10.33 23.47 -11.38
C GLY A 400 -10.70 22.03 -10.98
N ASN A 401 -10.55 21.04 -11.86
CA ASN A 401 -11.01 19.68 -11.60
C ASN A 401 -9.92 18.79 -11.00
N ILE A 402 -10.26 18.14 -9.90
CA ILE A 402 -9.42 17.16 -9.22
C ILE A 402 -9.58 15.81 -9.94
N ASN A 403 -8.48 15.13 -10.30
CA ASN A 403 -8.55 13.76 -10.79
C ASN A 403 -9.19 12.85 -9.71
N PRO A 404 -10.39 12.28 -9.93
CA PRO A 404 -11.11 11.55 -8.89
C PRO A 404 -10.36 10.31 -8.39
N LEU A 405 -9.60 9.64 -9.26
CA LEU A 405 -8.83 8.44 -8.89
C LEU A 405 -7.62 8.79 -8.01
N GLN A 406 -6.97 9.94 -8.25
CA GLN A 406 -5.88 10.42 -7.38
C GLN A 406 -6.41 10.75 -5.98
N LEU A 407 -7.51 11.51 -5.91
CA LEU A 407 -8.20 11.79 -4.65
C LEU A 407 -8.64 10.50 -3.94
N GLY A 408 -9.15 9.54 -4.72
CA GLY A 408 -9.52 8.21 -4.27
C GLY A 408 -8.37 7.42 -3.64
N GLY A 409 -7.19 7.46 -4.26
CA GLY A 409 -5.97 6.85 -3.71
C GLY A 409 -5.63 7.38 -2.33
N LEU A 410 -5.75 8.69 -2.11
CA LEU A 410 -5.45 9.31 -0.83
C LEU A 410 -6.52 9.01 0.24
N ILE A 411 -7.80 8.99 -0.14
CA ILE A 411 -8.91 8.57 0.74
C ILE A 411 -8.73 7.11 1.17
N ARG A 412 -8.28 6.24 0.25
CA ARG A 412 -7.97 4.84 0.56
C ARG A 412 -6.79 4.70 1.51
N ASP A 413 -5.70 5.43 1.31
CA ASP A 413 -4.55 5.43 2.24
C ASP A 413 -4.96 5.86 3.66
N ALA A 414 -5.86 6.83 3.77
CA ALA A 414 -6.45 7.25 5.03
C ALA A 414 -7.30 6.14 5.68
N SER A 415 -8.11 5.45 4.89
CA SER A 415 -8.86 4.28 5.34
C SER A 415 -7.95 3.14 5.80
N ASN A 416 -6.83 2.88 5.10
CA ASN A 416 -5.83 1.87 5.50
C ASN A 416 -5.29 2.16 6.90
N ARG A 417 -4.94 3.41 7.21
CA ARG A 417 -4.44 3.78 8.56
C ARG A 417 -5.47 3.62 9.67
N LEU A 418 -6.76 3.80 9.38
CA LEU A 418 -7.82 3.50 10.34
C LEU A 418 -7.96 1.98 10.54
N ALA A 419 -7.81 1.21 9.47
CA ALA A 419 -7.82 -0.24 9.53
C ALA A 419 -6.62 -0.81 10.30
N ASP A 420 -5.41 -0.23 10.16
CA ASP A 420 -4.22 -0.59 10.94
C ASP A 420 -4.44 -0.43 12.45
N GLN A 421 -5.31 0.51 12.84
CA GLN A 421 -5.75 0.73 14.22
C GLN A 421 -6.92 -0.18 14.63
N LYS A 422 -7.30 -1.15 13.79
CA LYS A 422 -8.46 -2.05 13.97
C LYS A 422 -9.81 -1.33 14.01
N LYS A 423 -9.90 -0.11 13.47
CA LYS A 423 -11.13 0.71 13.41
C LYS A 423 -11.88 0.50 12.08
N TYR A 424 -12.28 -0.74 11.78
CA TYR A 424 -12.80 -1.11 10.46
C TYR A 424 -14.11 -0.41 10.08
N THR A 425 -15.05 -0.28 11.02
CA THR A 425 -16.33 0.40 10.79
C THR A 425 -16.13 1.89 10.48
N GLU A 426 -15.23 2.56 11.21
CA GLU A 426 -14.88 3.95 10.96
C GLU A 426 -14.19 4.12 9.59
N ALA A 427 -13.28 3.20 9.26
CA ALA A 427 -12.58 3.18 7.96
C ALA A 427 -13.58 3.04 6.80
N HIS A 428 -14.56 2.14 6.93
CA HIS A 428 -15.59 1.96 5.91
C HIS A 428 -16.50 3.18 5.78
N GLN A 429 -16.99 3.72 6.89
CA GLN A 429 -17.80 4.95 6.88
C GLN A 429 -17.04 6.13 6.28
N PHE A 430 -15.73 6.22 6.52
CA PHE A 430 -14.88 7.23 5.90
C PHE A 430 -14.79 7.07 4.38
N LEU A 431 -14.63 5.84 3.88
CA LEU A 431 -14.66 5.54 2.44
C LEU A 431 -15.99 5.92 1.79
N LEU A 432 -17.13 5.67 2.45
CA LEU A 432 -18.44 6.02 1.91
C LEU A 432 -18.67 7.53 1.90
N LYS A 433 -18.40 8.21 3.02
CA LYS A 433 -18.62 9.66 3.14
C LYS A 433 -17.71 10.47 2.23
N SER A 434 -16.45 10.05 2.08
CA SER A 434 -15.43 10.83 1.38
C SER A 434 -15.16 10.31 -0.03
N GLY A 435 -15.32 9.01 -0.26
CA GLY A 435 -14.97 8.33 -1.50
C GLY A 435 -16.13 8.14 -2.48
N ILE A 436 -17.28 8.76 -2.25
CA ILE A 436 -18.38 8.86 -3.22
C ILE A 436 -18.44 10.32 -3.69
N PRO A 437 -18.04 10.61 -4.94
CA PRO A 437 -18.13 11.97 -5.48
C PRO A 437 -19.55 12.53 -5.47
N LYS A 438 -19.67 13.86 -5.48
CA LYS A 438 -20.97 14.53 -5.62
C LYS A 438 -21.59 14.23 -6.99
N ARG A 439 -22.91 14.13 -7.02
CA ARG A 439 -23.65 13.95 -8.28
C ARG A 439 -23.48 15.18 -9.17
N SER A 440 -23.27 14.96 -10.46
CA SER A 440 -23.19 16.05 -11.43
C SER A 440 -24.56 16.75 -11.57
N ALA A 441 -24.56 18.08 -11.59
CA ALA A 441 -25.77 18.85 -11.87
C ALA A 441 -26.30 18.64 -13.31
N LYS A 442 -25.46 18.13 -14.22
CA LYS A 442 -25.86 17.77 -15.59
C LYS A 442 -26.56 16.41 -15.68
N ALA A 443 -26.50 15.59 -14.63
CA ALA A 443 -27.17 14.29 -14.63
C ALA A 443 -28.69 14.49 -14.58
N THR A 444 -29.41 13.80 -15.46
CA THR A 444 -30.88 13.89 -15.52
C THR A 444 -31.53 12.78 -14.71
N ALA A 445 -32.86 12.76 -14.64
CA ALA A 445 -33.59 11.64 -14.07
C ALA A 445 -33.28 10.30 -14.78
N ARG A 446 -32.84 10.32 -16.05
CA ARG A 446 -32.49 9.12 -16.84
C ARG A 446 -31.32 8.34 -16.23
N GLN A 447 -30.38 9.02 -15.58
CA GLN A 447 -29.34 8.38 -14.76
C GLN A 447 -29.91 8.17 -13.36
N VAL A 448 -30.31 6.95 -13.04
CA VAL A 448 -30.94 6.59 -11.77
C VAL A 448 -29.98 6.91 -10.62
N ASP A 449 -30.44 7.70 -9.64
CA ASP A 449 -29.59 8.13 -8.54
C ASP A 449 -29.39 7.01 -7.50
N LEU A 450 -28.19 6.44 -7.48
CA LEU A 450 -27.81 5.41 -6.52
C LEU A 450 -27.15 5.96 -5.25
N GLY A 451 -27.09 7.30 -5.07
CA GLY A 451 -26.34 7.96 -4.01
C GLY A 451 -26.63 7.45 -2.60
N ASN A 452 -27.90 7.22 -2.28
CA ASN A 452 -28.34 6.72 -0.96
C ASN A 452 -28.21 5.19 -0.80
N TYR A 453 -27.84 4.48 -1.87
CA TYR A 453 -27.78 3.02 -1.91
C TYR A 453 -26.35 2.49 -2.01
N TYR A 454 -25.38 3.35 -2.35
CA TYR A 454 -23.98 2.99 -2.39
C TYR A 454 -23.48 2.54 -1.01
N ASN A 455 -22.93 1.34 -0.97
CA ASN A 455 -22.37 0.72 0.23
C ASN A 455 -20.91 0.28 0.00
N GLN A 456 -20.28 0.78 -1.06
CA GLN A 456 -18.84 0.74 -1.28
C GLN A 456 -18.37 1.87 -2.21
N SER A 457 -17.14 2.36 -2.01
CA SER A 457 -16.49 3.35 -2.87
C SER A 457 -15.85 2.69 -4.10
N LEU A 458 -15.84 3.39 -5.25
CA LEU A 458 -15.09 2.98 -6.45
C LEU A 458 -13.57 3.02 -6.27
N PHE A 459 -13.07 3.73 -5.26
CA PHE A 459 -11.65 3.95 -5.04
C PHE A 459 -10.95 2.85 -4.24
N ASP A 460 -11.67 1.78 -3.91
CA ASP A 460 -11.16 0.66 -3.13
C ASP A 460 -11.67 -0.68 -3.65
N TYR A 461 -11.07 -1.78 -3.20
CA TYR A 461 -11.49 -3.12 -3.62
C TYR A 461 -12.94 -3.39 -3.21
N VAL A 462 -13.77 -3.84 -4.16
CA VAL A 462 -15.23 -3.99 -3.97
C VAL A 462 -15.59 -4.84 -2.73
N TYR A 463 -14.82 -5.88 -2.43
CA TYR A 463 -15.01 -6.74 -1.26
C TYR A 463 -13.82 -6.71 -0.30
N ARG A 464 -13.42 -5.50 0.13
CA ARG A 464 -12.30 -5.30 1.07
C ARG A 464 -12.47 -6.04 2.40
N THR A 465 -11.44 -6.79 2.78
CA THR A 465 -11.34 -7.55 4.04
C THR A 465 -10.61 -6.77 5.13
N GLN A 466 -10.80 -7.18 6.39
CA GLN A 466 -10.15 -6.62 7.59
C GLN A 466 -8.65 -6.94 7.66
N ASN A 467 -8.22 -8.04 7.02
CA ASN A 467 -6.89 -8.63 7.22
C ASN A 467 -5.87 -8.30 6.13
N ALA A 468 -6.22 -7.49 5.12
CA ALA A 468 -5.31 -7.16 4.03
C ALA A 468 -5.56 -5.76 3.48
N GLU A 469 -4.46 -5.05 3.18
CA GLU A 469 -4.55 -3.91 2.27
C GLU A 469 -5.11 -4.36 0.92
N SER A 470 -5.86 -3.47 0.27
CA SER A 470 -6.38 -3.75 -1.07
C SER A 470 -5.23 -3.97 -2.05
N PRO A 471 -5.17 -5.12 -2.73
CA PRO A 471 -4.12 -5.41 -3.70
C PRO A 471 -4.11 -4.35 -4.81
N LYS A 472 -2.94 -3.79 -5.11
CA LYS A 472 -2.80 -2.66 -6.06
C LYS A 472 -3.27 -3.01 -7.48
N ASP A 473 -3.19 -4.27 -7.86
CA ASP A 473 -3.68 -4.85 -9.12
C ASP A 473 -5.22 -4.83 -9.23
N ARG A 474 -5.94 -4.70 -8.10
CA ARG A 474 -7.42 -4.73 -8.05
C ARG A 474 -8.08 -3.35 -7.96
N LEU A 475 -7.33 -2.28 -8.21
CA LEU A 475 -7.82 -0.91 -8.15
C LEU A 475 -7.90 -0.30 -9.54
N TRP A 476 -8.94 0.49 -9.80
CA TRP A 476 -9.09 1.22 -11.04
C TRP A 476 -7.99 2.27 -11.21
N LYS A 477 -7.34 2.29 -12.38
CA LYS A 477 -6.27 3.23 -12.72
C LYS A 477 -6.71 4.33 -13.68
N GLU A 478 -7.62 4.00 -14.59
CA GLU A 478 -8.01 4.89 -15.70
C GLU A 478 -9.53 5.04 -15.82
N LEU A 479 -10.31 4.30 -15.02
CA LEU A 479 -11.78 4.36 -15.05
C LEU A 479 -12.28 5.80 -14.84
N PRO A 480 -13.05 6.37 -15.79
CA PRO A 480 -13.67 7.68 -15.61
C PRO A 480 -14.74 7.61 -14.50
N VAL A 481 -14.87 8.67 -13.70
CA VAL A 481 -15.76 8.73 -12.54
C VAL A 481 -16.64 9.98 -12.61
N GLY A 482 -17.91 9.87 -12.24
CA GLY A 482 -18.92 10.92 -12.33
C GLY A 482 -19.95 10.63 -13.43
N LEU A 483 -20.41 11.67 -14.12
CA LEU A 483 -21.30 11.52 -15.28
C LEU A 483 -20.45 11.17 -16.52
N VAL A 484 -20.59 9.95 -17.02
CA VAL A 484 -19.71 9.39 -18.06
C VAL A 484 -20.51 8.74 -19.18
N THR A 485 -20.09 8.93 -20.44
CA THR A 485 -20.71 8.25 -21.59
C THR A 485 -19.94 6.97 -21.91
N LEU A 486 -20.58 5.81 -21.77
CA LEU A 486 -20.00 4.50 -22.07
C LEU A 486 -20.89 3.74 -23.06
N ASN A 487 -20.31 3.28 -24.18
CA ASN A 487 -21.05 2.67 -25.29
C ASN A 487 -22.24 3.52 -25.79
N GLY A 488 -22.08 4.85 -25.82
CA GLY A 488 -23.10 5.79 -26.28
C GLY A 488 -24.23 6.08 -25.29
N VAL A 489 -24.12 5.62 -24.04
CA VAL A 489 -25.11 5.86 -22.98
C VAL A 489 -24.45 6.57 -21.81
N ASP A 490 -25.11 7.62 -21.32
CA ASP A 490 -24.66 8.38 -20.14
C ASP A 490 -25.01 7.65 -18.84
N PHE A 491 -24.04 7.49 -17.95
CA PHE A 491 -24.16 6.86 -16.64
C PHE A 491 -23.67 7.77 -15.51
N ASP A 492 -24.35 7.73 -14.36
CA ASP A 492 -23.84 8.31 -13.11
C ASP A 492 -23.01 7.27 -12.35
N LEU A 493 -21.69 7.29 -12.54
CA LEU A 493 -20.73 6.32 -12.03
C LEU A 493 -19.91 6.90 -10.87
N ARG A 494 -20.37 6.72 -9.63
CA ARG A 494 -19.73 7.34 -8.43
C ARG A 494 -19.42 6.39 -7.28
N GLY A 495 -20.08 5.24 -7.22
CA GLY A 495 -19.94 4.26 -6.14
C GLY A 495 -20.33 2.86 -6.58
N VAL A 496 -20.42 1.94 -5.62
CA VAL A 496 -20.83 0.56 -5.86
C VAL A 496 -21.92 0.14 -4.87
N VAL A 497 -22.95 -0.51 -5.37
CA VAL A 497 -23.94 -1.25 -4.59
C VAL A 497 -23.57 -2.73 -4.66
N ARG A 498 -22.90 -3.24 -3.64
CA ARG A 498 -22.51 -4.65 -3.52
C ARG A 498 -23.53 -5.44 -2.70
N LEU A 499 -23.82 -6.67 -3.14
CA LEU A 499 -24.63 -7.62 -2.39
C LEU A 499 -23.77 -8.79 -1.91
N THR A 500 -24.26 -9.53 -0.92
CA THR A 500 -23.64 -10.78 -0.46
C THR A 500 -24.01 -11.94 -1.38
N GLY A 501 -23.05 -12.83 -1.61
CA GLY A 501 -23.25 -14.17 -2.17
C GLY A 501 -23.38 -15.19 -1.05
N GLY A 502 -23.26 -16.46 -1.42
CA GLY A 502 -23.16 -17.62 -0.54
C GLY A 502 -21.73 -17.92 -0.06
N ASP A 503 -20.79 -17.00 -0.27
CA ASP A 503 -19.43 -17.13 0.22
C ASP A 503 -19.36 -16.92 1.75
N LYS A 504 -18.55 -17.74 2.45
CA LYS A 504 -18.37 -17.69 3.91
C LYS A 504 -17.44 -16.54 4.37
N GLN A 505 -17.10 -15.59 3.50
CA GLN A 505 -16.14 -14.51 3.80
C GLN A 505 -16.81 -13.22 4.29
N ALA A 506 -18.14 -13.19 4.41
CA ALA A 506 -18.92 -12.03 4.83
C ALA A 506 -18.44 -11.39 6.15
N ASP A 507 -18.02 -12.21 7.11
CA ASP A 507 -17.53 -11.76 8.44
C ASP A 507 -16.12 -11.15 8.39
N GLN A 508 -15.38 -11.37 7.29
CA GLN A 508 -14.03 -10.86 7.11
C GLN A 508 -14.02 -9.48 6.44
N PHE A 509 -15.16 -8.98 5.96
CA PHE A 509 -15.25 -7.67 5.31
C PHE A 509 -15.28 -6.53 6.33
N PHE A 510 -14.92 -5.32 5.88
CA PHE A 510 -15.08 -4.10 6.68
C PHE A 510 -16.53 -3.85 7.14
N SER A 511 -17.48 -4.31 6.32
CA SER A 511 -18.92 -4.26 6.59
C SER A 511 -19.58 -5.36 5.76
N THR A 512 -20.52 -6.07 6.38
CA THR A 512 -21.29 -7.15 5.75
C THR A 512 -22.26 -6.58 4.70
N PRO A 513 -22.14 -6.96 3.42
CA PRO A 513 -23.06 -6.51 2.38
C PRO A 513 -24.48 -7.08 2.59
N PRO A 514 -25.53 -6.34 2.22
CA PRO A 514 -26.91 -6.82 2.28
C PRO A 514 -27.19 -7.91 1.23
N ARG A 515 -28.24 -8.72 1.42
CA ARG A 515 -28.73 -9.69 0.42
C ARG A 515 -29.52 -9.06 -0.71
N ARG A 516 -30.21 -7.95 -0.43
CA ARG A 516 -31.02 -7.21 -1.38
C ARG A 516 -31.03 -5.73 -1.03
N VAL A 517 -31.16 -4.89 -2.05
CA VAL A 517 -31.37 -3.44 -1.93
C VAL A 517 -32.67 -3.12 -2.65
N GLU A 518 -33.65 -2.64 -1.88
CA GLU A 518 -35.01 -2.37 -2.36
C GLU A 518 -35.24 -0.90 -2.61
N LYS A 519 -36.34 -0.60 -3.33
CA LYS A 519 -36.87 0.75 -3.49
C LYS A 519 -35.88 1.73 -4.13
N ILE A 520 -35.05 1.28 -5.08
CA ILE A 520 -34.25 2.19 -5.89
C ILE A 520 -35.22 2.99 -6.76
N ALA A 521 -35.42 4.26 -6.43
CA ALA A 521 -36.45 5.10 -7.04
C ALA A 521 -36.14 5.38 -8.53
N VAL A 522 -37.16 5.19 -9.39
CA VAL A 522 -37.03 5.43 -10.83
C VAL A 522 -38.05 6.47 -11.30
N ASN A 523 -39.33 6.27 -10.98
CA ASN A 523 -40.47 7.16 -11.24
C ASN A 523 -40.55 7.72 -12.68
N GLN A 524 -40.21 6.91 -13.69
CA GLN A 524 -40.31 7.31 -15.10
C GLN A 524 -40.51 6.11 -16.03
N LYS A 525 -40.94 6.38 -17.25
CA LYS A 525 -41.05 5.37 -18.32
C LYS A 525 -39.70 5.17 -19.00
N ALA A 526 -39.42 3.94 -19.43
CA ALA A 526 -38.24 3.61 -20.20
C ALA A 526 -38.57 2.51 -21.21
N THR A 527 -37.95 2.58 -22.39
CA THR A 527 -38.03 1.50 -23.38
C THR A 527 -36.92 0.48 -23.13
N TRP A 528 -35.72 0.94 -22.77
CA TRP A 528 -34.60 0.09 -22.41
C TRP A 528 -33.99 0.49 -21.07
N ILE A 529 -33.54 -0.52 -20.34
CA ILE A 529 -32.88 -0.40 -19.04
C ILE A 529 -31.42 -0.83 -19.24
N HIS A 530 -30.51 0.11 -19.04
CA HIS A 530 -29.07 -0.08 -19.15
C HIS A 530 -28.46 -0.22 -17.76
N VAL A 531 -27.60 -1.21 -17.58
CA VAL A 531 -27.01 -1.52 -16.28
C VAL A 531 -25.52 -1.75 -16.42
N LEU A 532 -24.74 -1.10 -15.56
CA LEU A 532 -23.33 -1.38 -15.35
C LEU A 532 -23.18 -2.25 -14.10
N HIS A 533 -22.79 -3.51 -14.27
CA HIS A 533 -22.71 -4.47 -13.16
C HIS A 533 -21.69 -5.57 -13.40
N ASN A 534 -21.29 -6.27 -12.35
CA ASN A 534 -20.35 -7.39 -12.41
C ASN A 534 -20.56 -8.33 -11.22
N CYS A 535 -19.68 -9.33 -11.05
CA CYS A 535 -19.65 -10.17 -9.87
C CYS A 535 -18.23 -10.54 -9.42
N SER A 536 -18.09 -10.91 -8.14
CA SER A 536 -16.86 -11.43 -7.51
C SER A 536 -17.06 -12.86 -7.01
N PHE A 537 -15.97 -13.49 -6.57
CA PHE A 537 -15.97 -14.84 -5.96
C PHE A 537 -16.56 -15.92 -6.86
N VAL A 538 -16.12 -15.93 -8.11
CA VAL A 538 -16.56 -16.94 -9.08
C VAL A 538 -15.70 -18.19 -8.95
N PHE A 539 -16.22 -19.19 -8.25
CA PHE A 539 -15.64 -20.53 -8.18
C PHE A 539 -16.63 -21.53 -8.79
N GLU A 540 -16.26 -22.15 -9.91
CA GLU A 540 -17.01 -23.25 -10.55
C GLU A 540 -18.49 -22.96 -10.89
N ILE A 541 -18.86 -21.70 -11.17
CA ILE A 541 -20.24 -21.36 -11.51
C ILE A 541 -20.56 -21.76 -12.97
N PRO A 542 -21.57 -22.61 -13.20
CA PRO A 542 -21.98 -22.96 -14.55
C PRO A 542 -22.50 -21.75 -15.32
N HIS A 543 -22.19 -21.70 -16.61
CA HIS A 543 -22.72 -20.68 -17.51
C HIS A 543 -24.25 -20.76 -17.57
N GLY A 544 -24.93 -19.63 -17.45
CA GLY A 544 -26.39 -19.52 -17.46
C GLY A 544 -27.04 -19.65 -16.09
N ASN A 545 -26.29 -20.01 -15.04
CA ASN A 545 -26.85 -20.06 -13.69
C ASN A 545 -27.20 -18.66 -13.17
N PRO A 546 -28.33 -18.51 -12.46
CA PRO A 546 -28.71 -17.26 -11.84
C PRO A 546 -27.80 -16.94 -10.66
N ILE A 547 -27.33 -15.69 -10.61
CA ILE A 547 -26.59 -15.15 -9.46
C ILE A 547 -27.29 -13.97 -8.79
N GLY A 548 -28.34 -13.44 -9.43
CA GLY A 548 -29.17 -12.37 -8.91
C GLY A 548 -30.27 -12.00 -9.89
N ARG A 549 -31.01 -10.93 -9.58
CA ARG A 549 -32.06 -10.37 -10.45
C ARG A 549 -32.29 -8.89 -10.15
N TYR A 550 -32.86 -8.20 -11.13
CA TYR A 550 -33.55 -6.93 -10.93
C TYR A 550 -35.06 -7.17 -10.98
N LEU A 551 -35.78 -6.76 -9.94
CA LEU A 551 -37.24 -6.72 -9.93
C LEU A 551 -37.68 -5.29 -10.25
N VAL A 552 -38.39 -5.12 -11.35
CA VAL A 552 -38.91 -3.84 -11.83
C VAL A 552 -40.34 -3.70 -11.34
N HIS A 553 -40.58 -2.71 -10.47
CA HIS A 553 -41.88 -2.41 -9.87
C HIS A 553 -42.56 -1.31 -10.67
N PHE A 554 -43.75 -1.57 -11.21
CA PHE A 554 -44.54 -0.58 -11.92
C PHE A 554 -45.50 0.15 -10.98
N GLU A 555 -45.95 1.33 -11.39
CA GLU A 555 -46.84 2.18 -10.58
C GLU A 555 -48.20 1.52 -10.27
N ASP A 556 -48.68 0.64 -11.15
CA ASP A 556 -49.93 -0.10 -11.00
C ASP A 556 -49.84 -1.36 -10.11
N GLY A 557 -48.68 -1.59 -9.49
CA GLY A 557 -48.42 -2.74 -8.63
C GLY A 557 -48.00 -4.02 -9.37
N THR A 558 -47.91 -4.00 -10.70
CA THR A 558 -47.33 -5.13 -11.44
C THR A 558 -45.81 -5.16 -11.32
N GLU A 559 -45.21 -6.34 -11.47
CA GLU A 559 -43.75 -6.53 -11.40
C GLU A 559 -43.24 -7.29 -12.62
N ALA A 560 -42.00 -7.00 -13.01
CA ALA A 560 -41.26 -7.80 -13.99
C ALA A 560 -39.87 -8.18 -13.46
N THR A 561 -39.41 -9.39 -13.81
CA THR A 561 -38.10 -9.89 -13.37
C THR A 561 -37.10 -9.88 -14.52
N LEU A 562 -35.95 -9.25 -14.30
CA LEU A 562 -34.79 -9.30 -15.19
C LEU A 562 -33.69 -10.16 -14.51
N PRO A 563 -33.49 -11.42 -14.93
CA PRO A 563 -32.54 -12.31 -14.29
C PRO A 563 -31.09 -11.89 -14.59
N ILE A 564 -30.17 -12.12 -13.64
CA ILE A 564 -28.73 -11.95 -13.83
C ILE A 564 -28.11 -13.35 -13.91
N LEU A 565 -27.73 -13.75 -15.13
CA LEU A 565 -27.22 -15.08 -15.42
C LEU A 565 -25.72 -15.00 -15.70
N TYR A 566 -24.93 -15.76 -14.95
CA TYR A 566 -23.47 -15.79 -15.10
C TYR A 566 -23.06 -16.28 -16.49
N GLY A 567 -22.07 -15.63 -17.12
CA GLY A 567 -21.62 -15.93 -18.49
C GLY A 567 -22.54 -15.41 -19.60
N LYS A 568 -23.80 -15.06 -19.30
CA LYS A 568 -24.70 -14.37 -20.23
C LYS A 568 -24.64 -12.86 -20.01
N HIS A 569 -25.11 -12.39 -18.85
CA HIS A 569 -25.28 -10.95 -18.60
C HIS A 569 -24.03 -10.31 -18.02
N LEU A 570 -23.17 -11.09 -17.35
CA LEU A 570 -21.89 -10.63 -16.80
C LEU A 570 -20.91 -11.78 -16.64
N VAL A 571 -19.66 -11.44 -16.33
CA VAL A 571 -18.58 -12.36 -15.94
C VAL A 571 -17.82 -11.80 -14.74
N THR A 572 -16.86 -12.57 -14.19
CA THR A 572 -15.96 -12.07 -13.14
C THR A 572 -15.29 -10.77 -13.59
N TRP A 573 -15.18 -9.80 -12.69
CA TRP A 573 -14.61 -8.50 -13.02
C TRP A 573 -13.08 -8.47 -13.04
N ILE A 574 -12.41 -9.32 -12.25
CA ILE A 574 -10.95 -9.39 -12.11
C ILE A 574 -10.38 -10.76 -12.49
N ALA A 575 -9.07 -10.79 -12.72
CA ALA A 575 -8.23 -12.00 -12.82
C ALA A 575 -8.65 -12.98 -13.91
N ASN A 576 -9.40 -12.51 -14.92
CA ASN A 576 -9.73 -13.29 -16.10
C ASN A 576 -10.05 -12.37 -17.30
N PRO A 577 -9.04 -11.91 -18.07
CA PRO A 577 -9.25 -11.03 -19.22
C PRO A 577 -9.97 -11.70 -20.39
N HIS A 578 -10.24 -13.00 -20.27
CA HIS A 578 -10.69 -13.87 -21.34
C HIS A 578 -12.14 -14.34 -21.16
N ALA A 579 -12.71 -14.20 -19.97
CA ALA A 579 -14.14 -14.38 -19.80
C ALA A 579 -14.86 -13.25 -20.56
N THR A 580 -15.82 -13.60 -21.43
CA THR A 580 -16.69 -12.59 -22.06
C THR A 580 -18.16 -12.93 -21.84
N PRO A 581 -19.01 -11.93 -21.59
CA PRO A 581 -20.44 -12.16 -21.48
C PRO A 581 -21.04 -12.43 -22.87
N THR A 582 -21.91 -13.43 -22.95
CA THR A 582 -22.58 -13.81 -24.19
C THR A 582 -23.84 -12.99 -24.47
N HIS A 583 -24.29 -12.08 -23.62
CA HIS A 583 -25.52 -11.29 -23.84
C HIS A 583 -25.37 -9.85 -23.32
N ALA A 584 -24.12 -9.41 -23.14
CA ALA A 584 -23.73 -8.08 -22.70
C ALA A 584 -22.38 -7.71 -23.34
N VAL A 585 -21.96 -6.46 -23.24
CA VAL A 585 -20.66 -5.96 -23.73
C VAL A 585 -19.86 -5.38 -22.57
N PHE A 586 -18.55 -5.20 -22.74
CA PHE A 586 -17.80 -4.41 -21.77
C PHE A 586 -18.07 -2.92 -22.00
N ALA A 587 -18.38 -2.20 -20.93
CA ALA A 587 -18.38 -0.74 -20.89
C ALA A 587 -16.97 -0.19 -20.69
N TRP A 588 -16.16 -0.88 -19.90
CA TRP A 588 -14.78 -0.52 -19.62
C TRP A 588 -13.91 -1.76 -19.41
N LYS A 589 -12.64 -1.67 -19.80
CA LYS A 589 -11.63 -2.69 -19.52
C LYS A 589 -10.27 -2.02 -19.36
N GLU A 590 -9.53 -2.40 -18.32
CA GLU A 590 -8.15 -1.95 -18.10
C GLU A 590 -7.26 -3.11 -17.64
N GLY A 591 -5.95 -3.03 -17.93
CA GLY A 591 -4.96 -4.04 -17.56
C GLY A 591 -4.99 -5.32 -18.40
N ASP A 592 -3.94 -6.12 -18.25
CA ASP A 592 -3.71 -7.39 -18.96
C ASP A 592 -3.54 -8.56 -17.99
N PHE A 593 -3.82 -9.79 -18.47
CA PHE A 593 -3.67 -11.03 -17.71
C PHE A 593 -4.25 -10.95 -16.30
N ASN A 594 -3.42 -11.10 -15.27
CA ASN A 594 -3.88 -11.11 -13.88
C ASN A 594 -4.33 -9.73 -13.37
N ASP A 595 -3.89 -8.64 -14.01
CA ASP A 595 -4.26 -7.26 -13.65
C ASP A 595 -5.53 -6.78 -14.38
N ALA A 596 -6.12 -7.63 -15.24
CA ALA A 596 -7.26 -7.26 -16.04
C ALA A 596 -8.51 -7.04 -15.17
N LYS A 597 -9.13 -5.88 -15.37
CA LYS A 597 -10.38 -5.46 -14.73
C LYS A 597 -11.40 -5.09 -15.80
N THR A 598 -12.65 -5.50 -15.60
CA THR A 598 -13.73 -5.28 -16.55
C THR A 598 -14.97 -4.73 -15.87
N MET A 599 -15.69 -3.88 -16.61
CA MET A 599 -17.03 -3.41 -16.27
C MET A 599 -17.99 -3.83 -17.38
N VAL A 600 -19.03 -4.57 -17.05
CA VAL A 600 -20.01 -5.07 -18.03
C VAL A 600 -21.19 -4.13 -18.13
N HIS A 601 -21.57 -3.80 -19.37
CA HIS A 601 -22.78 -3.09 -19.74
C HIS A 601 -23.78 -4.09 -20.33
N CYS A 602 -24.88 -4.31 -19.62
CA CYS A 602 -26.00 -5.14 -20.04
C CYS A 602 -27.24 -4.27 -20.29
N THR A 603 -28.01 -4.57 -21.33
CA THR A 603 -29.23 -3.84 -21.69
C THR A 603 -30.41 -4.80 -21.76
N TRP A 604 -31.54 -4.43 -21.18
CA TRP A 604 -32.81 -5.14 -21.30
C TRP A 604 -33.85 -4.25 -21.98
N GLU A 605 -34.71 -4.86 -22.79
CA GLU A 605 -35.99 -4.25 -23.13
C GLU A 605 -36.87 -4.23 -21.88
N ASN A 606 -37.51 -3.09 -21.59
CA ASN A 606 -38.50 -3.01 -20.54
C ASN A 606 -39.72 -3.85 -20.96
N PRO A 607 -40.14 -4.88 -20.19
CA PRO A 607 -41.31 -5.69 -20.54
C PRO A 607 -42.61 -4.90 -20.63
N GLN A 608 -42.70 -3.73 -19.99
CA GLN A 608 -43.87 -2.85 -20.02
C GLN A 608 -43.43 -1.39 -20.27
N PRO A 609 -43.02 -1.04 -21.50
CA PRO A 609 -42.40 0.25 -21.81
C PRO A 609 -43.35 1.44 -21.64
N ASP A 610 -44.66 1.21 -21.75
CA ASP A 610 -45.70 2.23 -21.62
C ASP A 610 -46.06 2.57 -20.17
N LYS A 611 -45.60 1.76 -19.20
CA LYS A 611 -45.87 1.97 -17.76
C LYS A 611 -44.70 2.70 -17.08
N VAL A 612 -45.04 3.49 -16.06
CA VAL A 612 -44.05 4.15 -15.20
C VAL A 612 -43.40 3.09 -14.32
N ILE A 613 -42.07 2.98 -14.39
CA ILE A 613 -41.29 2.18 -13.45
C ILE A 613 -41.21 3.00 -12.16
N LYS A 614 -41.84 2.53 -11.08
CA LYS A 614 -41.81 3.15 -9.77
C LYS A 614 -40.45 2.98 -9.11
N ALA A 615 -39.98 1.73 -9.03
CA ALA A 615 -38.72 1.40 -8.39
C ALA A 615 -38.10 0.12 -8.94
N ILE A 616 -36.82 -0.10 -8.64
CA ILE A 616 -36.12 -1.35 -8.92
C ILE A 616 -35.60 -1.94 -7.59
N THR A 617 -35.73 -3.25 -7.42
CA THR A 617 -35.03 -4.01 -6.37
C THR A 617 -33.88 -4.79 -6.99
N PHE A 618 -32.69 -4.65 -6.43
CA PHE A 618 -31.52 -5.45 -6.79
C PHE A 618 -31.32 -6.55 -5.74
N GLU A 619 -31.35 -7.81 -6.18
CA GLU A 619 -31.35 -8.96 -5.29
C GLU A 619 -30.33 -10.02 -5.70
N SER A 620 -29.63 -10.56 -4.71
CA SER A 620 -28.72 -11.70 -4.86
C SER A 620 -29.48 -13.02 -4.84
N ALA A 621 -29.04 -13.98 -5.65
CA ALA A 621 -29.52 -15.37 -5.55
C ALA A 621 -28.87 -16.12 -4.37
N VAL A 622 -27.95 -15.49 -3.64
CA VAL A 622 -27.13 -16.10 -2.57
C VAL A 622 -26.40 -17.36 -3.09
N SER A 623 -26.06 -17.37 -4.38
CA SER A 623 -25.19 -18.38 -4.97
C SER A 623 -23.74 -18.07 -4.63
N VAL A 624 -22.79 -18.97 -4.94
CA VAL A 624 -21.37 -18.85 -4.55
C VAL A 624 -20.72 -17.49 -4.93
N SER A 625 -21.26 -16.77 -5.93
CA SER A 625 -20.77 -15.46 -6.35
C SER A 625 -21.59 -14.31 -5.80
N SER A 626 -20.90 -13.21 -5.51
CA SER A 626 -21.48 -11.96 -5.04
C SER A 626 -21.63 -10.96 -6.21
N PRO A 627 -22.87 -10.60 -6.62
CA PRO A 627 -23.09 -9.59 -7.65
C PRO A 627 -23.02 -8.17 -7.08
N PHE A 628 -22.63 -7.22 -7.91
CA PHE A 628 -22.59 -5.81 -7.55
C PHE A 628 -22.91 -4.89 -8.75
N LEU A 629 -23.43 -3.72 -8.44
CA LEU A 629 -23.98 -2.75 -9.37
C LEU A 629 -23.24 -1.41 -9.26
N TYR A 630 -22.88 -0.82 -10.39
CA TYR A 630 -22.23 0.47 -10.49
C TYR A 630 -23.21 1.62 -10.79
N ALA A 631 -24.05 1.43 -11.81
CA ALA A 631 -24.99 2.44 -12.30
C ALA A 631 -26.16 1.81 -13.07
N ILE A 632 -27.30 2.51 -13.09
CA ILE A 632 -28.46 2.19 -13.94
C ILE A 632 -28.80 3.45 -14.75
N SER A 633 -29.09 3.28 -16.04
CA SER A 633 -29.54 4.37 -16.91
C SER A 633 -30.69 3.93 -17.78
N LEU A 634 -31.61 4.86 -18.03
CA LEU A 634 -32.86 4.60 -18.74
C LEU A 634 -32.86 5.30 -20.07
N GLU A 635 -33.27 4.57 -21.09
CA GLU A 635 -33.41 5.09 -22.44
C GLU A 635 -34.86 4.93 -22.89
N SER A 636 -35.42 5.98 -23.48
CA SER A 636 -36.69 5.91 -24.21
C SER A 636 -36.40 5.85 -25.70
N ALA A 637 -37.20 5.10 -26.44
CA ALA A 637 -37.23 5.18 -27.90
C ALA A 637 -37.69 6.58 -28.31
N ALA A 638 -36.76 7.51 -28.45
CA ALA A 638 -37.02 8.79 -29.08
C ALA A 638 -37.11 8.58 -30.59
N ALA A 639 -37.93 9.40 -31.27
CA ALA A 639 -37.77 9.55 -32.72
C ALA A 639 -36.35 10.05 -32.97
N ALA A 640 -35.56 9.32 -33.74
CA ALA A 640 -34.20 9.73 -34.06
C ALA A 640 -34.24 11.14 -34.66
N ALA A 641 -33.45 12.06 -34.09
CA ALA A 641 -33.39 13.43 -34.55
C ALA A 641 -33.09 13.46 -36.06
N ALA A 642 -33.71 14.38 -36.79
CA ALA A 642 -33.70 14.40 -38.26
C ALA A 642 -32.30 14.61 -38.86
N ASP A 643 -31.35 15.11 -38.05
CA ASP A 643 -30.01 15.54 -38.40
C ASP A 643 -28.90 14.55 -38.01
N ARG A 644 -29.25 13.34 -37.51
CA ARG A 644 -28.25 12.32 -37.17
C ARG A 644 -27.55 11.77 -38.41
N ASP A 645 -26.23 11.59 -38.29
CA ASP A 645 -25.43 10.98 -39.34
C ASP A 645 -25.80 9.49 -39.54
N VAL A 646 -25.67 9.02 -40.79
CA VAL A 646 -26.05 7.66 -41.18
C VAL A 646 -25.24 6.60 -40.41
N THR A 647 -23.97 6.86 -40.13
CA THR A 647 -23.08 5.91 -39.46
C THR A 647 -23.53 5.66 -38.02
N SER A 648 -23.90 6.71 -37.26
CA SER A 648 -24.40 6.54 -35.89
C SER A 648 -25.74 5.81 -35.84
N LEU A 649 -26.65 6.07 -36.80
CA LEU A 649 -27.93 5.35 -36.91
C LEU A 649 -27.71 3.85 -37.14
N LEU A 650 -26.79 3.48 -38.05
CA LEU A 650 -26.47 2.09 -38.36
C LEU A 650 -25.75 1.38 -37.20
N ALA A 651 -24.86 2.09 -36.50
CA ALA A 651 -24.17 1.56 -35.33
C ALA A 651 -25.14 1.27 -34.18
N GLU A 652 -26.07 2.19 -33.89
CA GLU A 652 -27.11 1.98 -32.88
C GLU A 652 -28.05 0.83 -33.27
N ALA A 653 -28.52 0.80 -34.52
CA ALA A 653 -29.39 -0.26 -35.04
C ALA A 653 -28.76 -1.64 -34.83
N ARG A 654 -27.48 -1.80 -35.21
CA ARG A 654 -26.72 -3.05 -35.03
C ARG A 654 -26.55 -3.38 -33.54
N LEU A 655 -26.20 -2.41 -32.70
CA LEU A 655 -25.99 -2.62 -31.28
C LEU A 655 -27.29 -3.07 -30.59
N LYS A 656 -28.39 -2.34 -30.79
CA LYS A 656 -29.69 -2.61 -30.15
C LYS A 656 -30.22 -4.00 -30.49
N ILE A 657 -30.28 -4.36 -31.77
CA ILE A 657 -30.85 -5.65 -32.20
C ILE A 657 -30.02 -6.85 -31.72
N THR A 658 -28.73 -6.64 -31.48
CA THR A 658 -27.79 -7.70 -31.11
C THR A 658 -27.64 -7.84 -29.59
N MET A 659 -27.77 -6.74 -28.85
CA MET A 659 -27.38 -6.65 -27.44
C MET A 659 -28.55 -6.49 -26.48
N VAL A 660 -29.71 -6.03 -26.94
CA VAL A 660 -30.89 -5.89 -26.07
C VAL A 660 -31.44 -7.27 -25.73
N ASN A 661 -31.42 -7.59 -24.44
CA ASN A 661 -32.01 -8.80 -23.91
C ASN A 661 -33.54 -8.69 -23.96
N GLY A 662 -34.18 -9.70 -24.54
CA GLY A 662 -35.63 -9.71 -24.72
C GLY A 662 -36.12 -8.77 -25.81
N ALA A 663 -35.33 -8.50 -26.86
CA ALA A 663 -35.71 -7.66 -27.99
C ALA A 663 -36.98 -8.17 -28.71
N THR A 664 -38.16 -7.69 -28.30
CA THR A 664 -39.44 -8.03 -28.93
C THR A 664 -39.76 -7.08 -30.10
N ASP A 665 -41.02 -6.97 -30.48
CA ASP A 665 -41.49 -6.07 -31.52
C ASP A 665 -41.12 -4.60 -31.23
N VAL A 666 -40.97 -4.20 -29.97
CA VAL A 666 -40.59 -2.83 -29.58
C VAL A 666 -39.19 -2.49 -30.11
N THR A 667 -38.18 -3.29 -29.76
CA THR A 667 -36.81 -3.09 -30.26
C THR A 667 -36.73 -3.26 -31.77
N VAL A 668 -37.41 -4.27 -32.33
CA VAL A 668 -37.41 -4.52 -33.79
C VAL A 668 -38.01 -3.34 -34.55
N LYS A 669 -39.09 -2.74 -34.07
CA LYS A 669 -39.74 -1.57 -34.69
C LYS A 669 -38.83 -0.34 -34.63
N HIS A 670 -38.17 -0.08 -33.50
CA HIS A 670 -37.18 1.00 -33.39
C HIS A 670 -36.05 0.84 -34.38
N VAL A 671 -35.41 -0.33 -34.39
CA VAL A 671 -34.30 -0.65 -35.31
C VAL A 671 -34.73 -0.53 -36.77
N SER A 672 -35.93 -1.01 -37.12
CA SER A 672 -36.49 -0.86 -38.47
C SER A 672 -36.70 0.62 -38.85
N GLY A 673 -37.09 1.46 -37.89
CA GLY A 673 -37.19 2.91 -38.06
C GLY A 673 -35.83 3.55 -38.37
N LEU A 674 -34.79 3.23 -37.59
CA LEU A 674 -33.42 3.70 -37.82
C LEU A 674 -32.91 3.29 -39.21
N LEU A 675 -33.12 2.02 -39.59
CA LEU A 675 -32.72 1.51 -40.90
C LEU A 675 -33.46 2.20 -42.06
N LYS A 676 -34.72 2.58 -41.87
CA LYS A 676 -35.50 3.34 -42.85
C LYS A 676 -34.98 4.77 -42.98
N GLN A 677 -34.63 5.42 -41.88
CA GLN A 677 -34.07 6.77 -41.86
C GLN A 677 -32.67 6.82 -42.48
N ALA A 678 -31.83 5.81 -42.23
CA ALA A 678 -30.49 5.70 -42.82
C ALA A 678 -30.52 5.50 -44.35
N LEU A 679 -31.60 4.92 -44.90
CA LEU A 679 -31.67 4.44 -46.28
C LEU A 679 -31.31 5.49 -47.37
N PRO A 680 -31.74 6.77 -47.30
CA PRO A 680 -31.40 7.76 -48.32
C PRO A 680 -29.89 8.03 -48.40
N GLY A 681 -29.21 8.18 -47.25
CA GLY A 681 -27.78 8.50 -47.20
C GLY A 681 -26.84 7.30 -47.42
N VAL A 682 -27.41 6.09 -47.55
CA VAL A 682 -26.67 4.87 -47.87
C VAL A 682 -26.45 4.71 -49.39
N LYS A 683 -27.21 5.42 -50.25
CA LYS A 683 -27.23 5.17 -51.70
C LYS A 683 -25.88 5.33 -52.40
N ASP A 684 -25.03 6.23 -51.92
CA ASP A 684 -23.78 6.61 -52.60
C ASP A 684 -22.51 6.05 -51.94
N SER A 685 -22.63 5.30 -50.83
CA SER A 685 -21.50 4.67 -50.13
C SER A 685 -21.61 3.15 -50.09
N ALA A 686 -20.64 2.47 -50.70
CA ALA A 686 -20.54 1.01 -50.66
C ALA A 686 -20.38 0.48 -49.23
N GLU A 687 -19.64 1.19 -48.38
CA GLU A 687 -19.42 0.81 -46.98
C GLU A 687 -20.71 0.92 -46.15
N LEU A 688 -21.44 2.03 -46.26
CA LEU A 688 -22.71 2.23 -45.55
C LEU A 688 -23.78 1.24 -46.04
N LYS A 689 -23.75 0.83 -47.31
CA LYS A 689 -24.63 -0.25 -47.83
C LYS A 689 -24.40 -1.56 -47.11
N ILE A 690 -23.14 -1.91 -46.87
CA ILE A 690 -22.79 -3.13 -46.16
C ILE A 690 -23.23 -3.03 -44.68
N GLN A 691 -22.97 -1.91 -44.01
CA GLN A 691 -23.40 -1.71 -42.63
C GLN A 691 -24.93 -1.78 -42.48
N HIS A 692 -25.67 -1.17 -43.40
CA HIS A 692 -27.14 -1.24 -43.46
C HIS A 692 -27.62 -2.68 -43.67
N ALA A 693 -27.01 -3.40 -44.60
CA ALA A 693 -27.36 -4.79 -44.89
C ALA A 693 -27.09 -5.71 -43.69
N ILE A 694 -25.97 -5.52 -42.97
CA ILE A 694 -25.62 -6.25 -41.75
C ILE A 694 -26.70 -6.05 -40.68
N ALA A 695 -27.04 -4.81 -40.35
CA ALA A 695 -28.05 -4.51 -39.33
C ALA A 695 -29.46 -4.99 -39.75
N SER A 696 -29.80 -4.89 -41.04
CA SER A 696 -31.04 -5.44 -41.60
C SER A 696 -31.12 -6.97 -41.46
N ALA A 697 -30.03 -7.67 -41.81
CA ALA A 697 -29.96 -9.12 -41.73
C ALA A 697 -29.99 -9.64 -40.29
N GLU A 698 -29.34 -8.95 -39.35
CA GLU A 698 -29.47 -9.24 -37.91
C GLU A 698 -30.92 -9.11 -37.43
N THR A 699 -31.63 -8.07 -37.88
CA THR A 699 -33.05 -7.85 -37.55
C THR A 699 -33.95 -8.96 -38.11
N LEU A 700 -33.77 -9.34 -39.37
CA LEU A 700 -34.51 -10.45 -39.98
C LEU A 700 -34.23 -11.78 -39.29
N LYS A 701 -32.97 -12.02 -38.90
CA LYS A 701 -32.57 -13.22 -38.15
C LYS A 701 -33.26 -13.30 -36.79
N VAL A 702 -33.34 -12.19 -36.04
CA VAL A 702 -34.06 -12.17 -34.75
C VAL A 702 -35.55 -12.51 -34.92
N ARG A 703 -36.15 -12.14 -36.05
CA ARG A 703 -37.54 -12.51 -36.41
C ARG A 703 -37.71 -13.92 -36.98
N GLY A 704 -36.64 -14.71 -37.10
CA GLY A 704 -36.66 -16.05 -37.69
C GLY A 704 -36.72 -16.08 -39.23
N LEU A 705 -36.62 -14.93 -39.91
CA LEU A 705 -36.67 -14.79 -41.37
C LEU A 705 -35.28 -15.04 -41.99
N HIS A 706 -34.75 -16.25 -41.80
CA HIS A 706 -33.35 -16.56 -42.12
C HIS A 706 -33.02 -16.49 -43.63
N ALA A 707 -33.94 -16.92 -44.50
CA ALA A 707 -33.73 -16.87 -45.95
C ALA A 707 -33.63 -15.42 -46.46
N ASP A 708 -34.53 -14.54 -45.99
CA ASP A 708 -34.50 -13.11 -46.31
C ASP A 708 -33.24 -12.43 -45.76
N ALA A 709 -32.80 -12.83 -44.56
CA ALA A 709 -31.57 -12.34 -43.96
C ALA A 709 -30.34 -12.70 -44.81
N LEU A 710 -30.25 -13.92 -45.33
CA LEU A 710 -29.17 -14.34 -46.24
C LEU A 710 -29.22 -13.60 -47.57
N LYS A 711 -30.41 -13.47 -48.17
CA LYS A 711 -30.62 -12.71 -49.41
C LYS A 711 -30.16 -11.26 -49.27
N ARG A 712 -30.31 -10.66 -48.08
CA ARG A 712 -29.85 -9.30 -47.80
C ARG A 712 -28.33 -9.15 -47.84
N LEU A 713 -27.59 -10.24 -47.63
CA LEU A 713 -26.12 -10.28 -47.63
C LEU A 713 -25.52 -10.82 -48.93
N GLU A 714 -26.35 -11.31 -49.86
CA GLU A 714 -25.91 -11.93 -51.10
C GLU A 714 -25.24 -10.91 -52.02
N GLY A 715 -24.11 -11.31 -52.63
CA GLY A 715 -23.34 -10.45 -53.55
C GLY A 715 -22.57 -9.30 -52.91
N LEU A 716 -22.64 -9.11 -51.58
CA LEU A 716 -21.86 -8.08 -50.89
C LEU A 716 -20.39 -8.51 -50.77
N VAL A 717 -19.49 -7.67 -51.28
CA VAL A 717 -18.04 -7.86 -51.22
C VAL A 717 -17.40 -6.58 -50.69
N SER A 718 -16.39 -6.73 -49.82
CA SER A 718 -15.57 -5.62 -49.34
C SER A 718 -14.08 -5.96 -49.51
N ASP A 719 -13.32 -4.95 -49.93
CA ASP A 719 -11.85 -5.01 -49.94
C ASP A 719 -11.28 -4.94 -48.52
N ASP A 720 -12.06 -4.37 -47.58
CA ASP A 720 -11.74 -4.41 -46.15
C ASP A 720 -11.91 -5.83 -45.59
N LYS A 721 -10.81 -6.36 -45.05
CA LYS A 721 -10.71 -7.70 -44.50
C LYS A 721 -11.61 -7.90 -43.27
N ASP A 722 -11.73 -6.90 -42.40
CA ASP A 722 -12.54 -6.98 -41.18
C ASP A 722 -14.04 -6.96 -41.52
N VAL A 723 -14.45 -6.13 -42.49
CA VAL A 723 -15.84 -6.11 -43.00
C VAL A 723 -16.20 -7.45 -43.64
N ARG A 724 -15.30 -8.02 -44.46
CA ARG A 724 -15.49 -9.34 -45.07
C ARG A 724 -15.63 -10.44 -44.01
N ASN A 725 -14.84 -10.36 -42.95
CA ASN A 725 -14.92 -11.28 -41.81
C ASN A 725 -16.27 -11.16 -41.08
N SER A 726 -16.73 -9.94 -40.79
CA SER A 726 -18.04 -9.70 -40.18
C SER A 726 -19.20 -10.27 -41.01
N LEU A 727 -19.15 -10.13 -42.34
CA LEU A 727 -20.15 -10.70 -43.25
C LEU A 727 -20.18 -12.24 -43.17
N LEU A 728 -19.02 -12.89 -43.26
CA LEU A 728 -18.91 -14.35 -43.16
C LEU A 728 -19.40 -14.88 -41.80
N LYS A 729 -19.10 -14.18 -40.70
CA LYS A 729 -19.59 -14.53 -39.36
C LYS A 729 -21.09 -14.38 -39.23
N LEU A 730 -21.66 -13.32 -39.81
CA LEU A 730 -23.11 -13.14 -39.80
C LEU A 730 -23.82 -14.21 -40.65
N GLN A 731 -23.35 -14.47 -41.87
CA GLN A 731 -23.87 -15.54 -42.72
C GLN A 731 -23.82 -16.90 -42.00
N GLY A 732 -22.67 -17.23 -41.40
CA GLY A 732 -22.51 -18.46 -40.63
C GLY A 732 -23.50 -18.58 -39.46
N ARG A 733 -23.74 -17.49 -38.73
CA ARG A 733 -24.74 -17.44 -37.65
C ARG A 733 -26.18 -17.55 -38.17
N ILE A 734 -26.50 -16.99 -39.35
CA ILE A 734 -27.83 -17.11 -39.94
C ILE A 734 -28.07 -18.54 -40.44
N HIS A 735 -27.12 -19.15 -41.14
CA HIS A 735 -27.22 -20.56 -41.56
C HIS A 735 -27.39 -21.50 -40.37
N HIS A 736 -26.65 -21.25 -39.28
CA HIS A 736 -26.80 -22.03 -38.04
C HIS A 736 -28.20 -21.88 -37.45
N ALA A 737 -28.71 -20.63 -37.36
CA ALA A 737 -30.07 -20.37 -36.89
C ALA A 737 -31.15 -21.01 -37.78
N ALA A 738 -30.88 -21.15 -39.08
CA ALA A 738 -31.73 -21.87 -40.04
C ALA A 738 -31.60 -23.40 -39.97
N GLY A 739 -30.69 -23.95 -39.17
CA GLY A 739 -30.42 -25.39 -39.08
C GLY A 739 -29.48 -25.94 -40.17
N ASP A 740 -28.97 -25.10 -41.07
CA ASP A 740 -28.01 -25.47 -42.12
C ASP A 740 -26.57 -25.45 -41.58
N LEU A 741 -26.22 -26.53 -40.87
CA LEU A 741 -24.91 -26.66 -40.23
C LEU A 741 -23.75 -26.74 -41.22
N GLN A 742 -23.97 -27.26 -42.43
CA GLN A 742 -22.93 -27.41 -43.43
C GLN A 742 -22.49 -26.05 -43.96
N SER A 743 -23.46 -25.22 -44.37
CA SER A 743 -23.16 -23.85 -44.82
C SER A 743 -22.67 -22.97 -43.68
N ALA A 744 -23.21 -23.14 -42.47
CA ALA A 744 -22.71 -22.45 -41.29
C ALA A 744 -21.22 -22.72 -41.04
N THR A 745 -20.84 -24.00 -41.05
CA THR A 745 -19.45 -24.44 -40.89
C THR A 745 -18.55 -23.89 -41.99
N LYS A 746 -19.02 -23.89 -43.23
CA LYS A 746 -18.29 -23.35 -44.38
C LYS A 746 -18.04 -21.85 -44.24
N ALA A 747 -19.08 -21.05 -43.94
CA ALA A 747 -18.95 -19.61 -43.79
C ALA A 747 -18.04 -19.23 -42.61
N LEU A 748 -18.21 -19.90 -41.47
CA LEU A 748 -17.37 -19.67 -40.28
C LEU A 748 -15.90 -20.08 -40.51
N SER A 749 -15.64 -21.21 -41.17
CA SER A 749 -14.26 -21.62 -41.46
C SER A 749 -13.54 -20.68 -42.42
N LEU A 750 -14.26 -20.11 -43.40
CA LEU A 750 -13.73 -19.02 -44.24
C LEU A 750 -13.47 -17.74 -43.43
N SER A 751 -14.29 -17.45 -42.41
CA SER A 751 -14.08 -16.29 -41.55
C SER A 751 -12.75 -16.37 -40.78
N VAL A 752 -12.34 -17.57 -40.36
CA VAL A 752 -11.08 -17.82 -39.64
C VAL A 752 -9.86 -17.49 -40.49
N GLU A 753 -9.93 -17.69 -41.80
CA GLU A 753 -8.87 -17.27 -42.73
C GLU A 753 -8.69 -15.74 -42.76
N GLN A 754 -9.78 -15.01 -42.50
CA GLN A 754 -9.80 -13.55 -42.48
C GLN A 754 -9.46 -12.96 -41.10
N GLU A 755 -9.02 -13.75 -40.12
CA GLU A 755 -8.73 -13.23 -38.78
C GLU A 755 -7.26 -12.78 -38.64
N ASP A 756 -7.05 -11.62 -38.01
CA ASP A 756 -5.74 -11.15 -37.52
C ASP A 756 -5.84 -10.98 -36.00
N TYR A 757 -5.61 -12.06 -35.26
CA TYR A 757 -5.53 -11.98 -33.81
C TYR A 757 -4.21 -11.32 -33.43
N ARG A 758 -4.28 -10.25 -32.63
CA ARG A 758 -3.12 -9.67 -31.93
C ARG A 758 -3.37 -9.72 -30.44
N VAL A 759 -2.35 -10.02 -29.65
CA VAL A 759 -2.40 -9.94 -28.18
C VAL A 759 -2.80 -8.52 -27.78
N GLY A 760 -3.78 -8.39 -26.88
CA GLY A 760 -4.17 -7.11 -26.29
C GLY A 760 -5.29 -6.32 -27.01
N LYS A 761 -5.75 -6.72 -28.21
CA LYS A 761 -6.91 -6.04 -28.84
C LYS A 761 -8.25 -6.47 -28.21
N PRO A 762 -9.21 -5.55 -28.02
CA PRO A 762 -10.54 -5.89 -27.55
C PRO A 762 -11.20 -6.90 -28.49
N LEU A 763 -11.89 -7.89 -27.92
CA LEU A 763 -12.72 -8.82 -28.68
C LEU A 763 -13.91 -8.02 -29.25
N GLY A 764 -13.94 -7.86 -30.57
CA GLY A 764 -15.05 -7.19 -31.24
C GLY A 764 -16.38 -7.93 -31.03
N LEU A 765 -17.49 -7.21 -31.20
CA LEU A 765 -18.85 -7.73 -31.07
C LEU A 765 -19.04 -9.07 -31.83
N ASP A 766 -18.44 -9.21 -33.01
CA ASP A 766 -18.54 -10.43 -33.81
C ASP A 766 -17.89 -11.65 -33.16
N HIS A 767 -16.80 -11.50 -32.41
CA HIS A 767 -16.20 -12.61 -31.68
C HIS A 767 -17.11 -13.06 -30.52
N GLN A 768 -17.69 -12.11 -29.77
CA GLN A 768 -18.67 -12.42 -28.72
C GLN A 768 -19.89 -13.15 -29.29
N LEU A 769 -20.33 -12.77 -30.50
CA LEU A 769 -21.43 -13.43 -31.20
C LEU A 769 -21.12 -14.86 -31.65
N ILE A 770 -19.86 -15.17 -31.97
CA ILE A 770 -19.43 -16.56 -32.25
C ILE A 770 -19.39 -17.39 -30.96
N GLU A 771 -18.93 -16.82 -29.85
CA GLU A 771 -18.96 -17.52 -28.56
C GLU A 771 -20.40 -17.85 -28.13
N ARG A 772 -21.34 -16.92 -28.33
CA ARG A 772 -22.80 -17.15 -28.17
C ARG A 772 -23.27 -18.37 -28.95
N LEU A 773 -22.85 -18.48 -30.21
CA LEU A 773 -23.27 -19.54 -31.13
C LEU A 773 -22.88 -20.92 -30.61
N TYR A 774 -21.62 -21.07 -30.19
CA TYR A 774 -21.13 -22.32 -29.62
C TYR A 774 -21.93 -22.74 -28.38
N ARG A 775 -22.13 -21.81 -27.44
CA ARG A 775 -22.84 -22.11 -26.18
C ARG A 775 -24.29 -22.48 -26.41
N ARG A 776 -24.97 -21.76 -27.32
CA ARG A 776 -26.35 -22.08 -27.71
C ARG A 776 -26.44 -23.50 -28.27
N HIS A 777 -25.56 -23.84 -29.21
CA HIS A 777 -25.57 -25.18 -29.81
C HIS A 777 -25.22 -26.27 -28.80
N ALA A 778 -24.32 -26.01 -27.84
CA ALA A 778 -24.01 -26.95 -26.76
C ALA A 778 -25.22 -27.22 -25.86
N ALA A 779 -26.03 -26.20 -25.57
CA ALA A 779 -27.24 -26.35 -24.79
C ALA A 779 -28.34 -27.14 -25.54
N GLU A 780 -28.46 -26.96 -26.86
CA GLU A 780 -29.52 -27.59 -27.68
C GLU A 780 -29.18 -29.01 -28.13
N LYS A 781 -27.92 -29.27 -28.46
CA LYS A 781 -27.46 -30.51 -29.13
C LYS A 781 -26.46 -31.32 -28.31
N GLY A 782 -26.09 -30.81 -27.13
CA GLY A 782 -25.09 -31.40 -26.24
C GLY A 782 -23.66 -31.02 -26.60
N GLU A 783 -22.77 -31.10 -25.61
CA GLU A 783 -21.38 -30.64 -25.71
C GLU A 783 -20.58 -31.30 -26.84
N ARG A 784 -20.83 -32.59 -27.11
CA ARG A 784 -20.08 -33.34 -28.12
C ARG A 784 -20.39 -32.85 -29.54
N GLN A 785 -21.67 -32.65 -29.87
CA GLN A 785 -22.08 -32.17 -31.19
C GLN A 785 -21.66 -30.71 -31.40
N ALA A 786 -21.77 -29.88 -30.37
CA ALA A 786 -21.26 -28.52 -30.40
C ALA A 786 -19.74 -28.46 -30.55
N ARG A 787 -19.02 -29.37 -29.92
CA ARG A 787 -17.57 -29.46 -30.07
C ARG A 787 -17.18 -29.83 -31.49
N GLU A 788 -17.89 -30.76 -32.10
CA GLU A 788 -17.65 -31.15 -33.50
C GLU A 788 -17.96 -30.01 -34.47
N PHE A 789 -19.10 -29.33 -34.29
CA PHE A 789 -19.46 -28.14 -35.07
C PHE A 789 -18.38 -27.06 -34.97
N VAL A 790 -17.96 -26.71 -33.75
CA VAL A 790 -16.92 -25.70 -33.53
C VAL A 790 -15.61 -26.15 -34.15
N LEU A 791 -15.14 -27.36 -33.89
CA LEU A 791 -13.89 -27.85 -34.47
C LEU A 791 -13.88 -27.68 -36.00
N ARG A 792 -14.98 -28.00 -36.68
CA ARG A 792 -15.09 -27.84 -38.13
C ARG A 792 -15.20 -26.39 -38.55
N SER A 793 -15.91 -25.55 -37.79
CA SER A 793 -16.04 -24.12 -38.09
C SER A 793 -14.74 -23.34 -37.84
N GLN A 794 -13.82 -23.93 -37.08
CA GLN A 794 -12.57 -23.31 -36.64
C GLN A 794 -11.35 -23.65 -37.53
N ILE A 795 -11.48 -24.58 -38.47
CA ILE A 795 -10.37 -24.98 -39.33
C ILE A 795 -10.65 -24.48 -40.75
N PRO A 796 -9.86 -23.52 -41.28
CA PRO A 796 -10.08 -23.00 -42.63
C PRO A 796 -9.84 -24.09 -43.69
N PRO A 797 -10.51 -23.98 -44.85
CA PRO A 797 -10.27 -24.88 -45.97
C PRO A 797 -8.82 -24.76 -46.47
N ARG A 798 -8.30 -25.83 -47.09
CA ARG A 798 -6.98 -25.81 -47.73
C ARG A 798 -7.05 -24.88 -48.94
N ARG A 799 -6.09 -23.94 -49.04
CA ARG A 799 -6.03 -23.04 -50.18
C ARG A 799 -5.75 -23.80 -51.48
N PRO A 800 -6.39 -23.42 -52.60
CA PRO A 800 -5.99 -23.89 -53.92
C PRO A 800 -4.52 -23.50 -54.18
N GLY A 801 -3.72 -24.44 -54.70
CA GLY A 801 -2.30 -24.20 -55.01
C GLY A 801 -1.32 -24.36 -53.84
N THR A 802 -1.77 -24.83 -52.67
CA THR A 802 -0.84 -25.21 -51.57
C THR A 802 0.11 -26.31 -52.04
N PRO A 803 1.45 -26.17 -51.87
CA PRO A 803 2.43 -27.15 -52.32
C PRO A 803 2.16 -28.56 -51.77
N ASP A 804 2.37 -29.58 -52.59
CA ASP A 804 2.20 -30.99 -52.20
C ASP A 804 3.14 -31.41 -51.06
N SER A 805 4.29 -30.73 -50.93
CA SER A 805 5.24 -30.92 -49.83
C SER A 805 4.67 -30.51 -48.46
N ALA A 806 3.65 -29.64 -48.42
CA ALA A 806 2.94 -29.30 -47.20
C ALA A 806 1.80 -30.30 -46.95
N ILE A 807 2.08 -31.34 -46.14
CA ILE A 807 1.15 -32.45 -45.87
C ILE A 807 -0.18 -31.95 -45.27
N ASP A 808 -1.31 -32.37 -45.85
CA ASP A 808 -2.64 -32.02 -45.33
C ASP A 808 -3.03 -32.88 -44.12
N ILE A 809 -3.02 -32.25 -42.93
CA ILE A 809 -3.44 -32.90 -41.68
C ILE A 809 -4.84 -32.49 -41.20
N THR A 810 -5.62 -31.75 -42.00
CA THR A 810 -6.94 -31.18 -41.62
C THR A 810 -7.88 -32.19 -40.99
N LYS A 811 -7.94 -33.40 -41.57
CA LYS A 811 -8.84 -34.46 -41.11
C LYS A 811 -8.47 -34.98 -39.73
N SER A 812 -7.22 -34.81 -39.32
CA SER A 812 -6.67 -35.27 -38.05
C SER A 812 -6.70 -34.18 -36.97
N CYS A 813 -6.91 -32.91 -37.33
CA CYS A 813 -7.00 -31.82 -36.37
C CYS A 813 -8.21 -32.03 -35.43
N ASN A 814 -7.97 -31.93 -34.13
CA ASN A 814 -8.99 -32.06 -33.08
C ASN A 814 -9.09 -30.82 -32.16
N ALA A 815 -8.31 -29.78 -32.47
CA ALA A 815 -8.44 -28.45 -31.91
C ALA A 815 -8.12 -27.36 -32.95
N GLY A 816 -8.75 -26.20 -32.80
CA GLY A 816 -8.42 -25.01 -33.58
C GLY A 816 -7.17 -24.30 -33.07
N LEU A 817 -6.59 -23.42 -33.89
CA LEU A 817 -5.47 -22.56 -33.48
C LEU A 817 -5.92 -21.36 -32.64
N HIS A 818 -7.22 -21.07 -32.62
CA HIS A 818 -7.82 -19.90 -31.99
C HIS A 818 -8.58 -20.20 -30.67
N GLU A 819 -8.30 -21.35 -30.06
CA GLU A 819 -8.87 -21.77 -28.78
C GLU A 819 -7.84 -22.50 -27.91
N ALA A 820 -8.13 -22.66 -26.62
CA ALA A 820 -7.34 -23.52 -25.75
C ALA A 820 -7.60 -25.01 -26.02
N TRP A 821 -6.52 -25.79 -26.13
CA TRP A 821 -6.59 -27.21 -26.49
C TRP A 821 -6.98 -28.12 -25.32
N HIS A 822 -6.90 -27.60 -24.09
CA HIS A 822 -7.39 -28.23 -22.87
C HIS A 822 -8.52 -27.37 -22.28
N ARG A 823 -9.76 -27.85 -22.39
CA ARG A 823 -10.95 -27.17 -21.87
C ARG A 823 -11.71 -28.12 -20.96
N GLN A 824 -12.01 -27.69 -19.73
CA GLN A 824 -12.89 -28.45 -18.84
C GLN A 824 -14.33 -28.40 -19.37
N ARG A 825 -15.10 -29.50 -19.20
CA ARG A 825 -16.48 -29.63 -19.71
C ARG A 825 -17.38 -28.43 -19.37
N ASN A 826 -17.20 -27.84 -18.19
CA ASN A 826 -18.04 -26.75 -17.67
C ASN A 826 -17.37 -25.36 -17.67
N ALA A 827 -16.14 -25.22 -18.19
CA ALA A 827 -15.44 -23.94 -18.11
C ALA A 827 -16.09 -22.89 -19.02
N ALA A 828 -16.61 -21.82 -18.43
CA ALA A 828 -17.06 -20.60 -19.13
C ALA A 828 -15.90 -19.96 -19.91
N ALA A 829 -14.65 -20.13 -19.46
CA ALA A 829 -13.47 -19.57 -20.08
C ALA A 829 -13.20 -20.18 -21.47
N VAL A 830 -13.29 -19.36 -22.51
CA VAL A 830 -12.35 -19.46 -23.63
C VAL A 830 -11.04 -18.91 -23.09
N GLN A 831 -10.09 -19.77 -22.69
CA GLN A 831 -8.72 -19.30 -22.63
C GLN A 831 -8.32 -18.90 -24.05
N PRO A 832 -7.59 -17.80 -24.22
CA PRO A 832 -7.26 -17.33 -25.54
C PRO A 832 -6.44 -18.41 -26.26
N PRO A 833 -6.43 -18.37 -27.59
CA PRO A 833 -5.50 -19.20 -28.30
C PRO A 833 -4.06 -19.02 -27.81
N LEU A 834 -3.35 -20.13 -27.64
CA LEU A 834 -1.92 -20.12 -27.33
C LEU A 834 -1.11 -19.32 -28.36
N TYR A 835 -1.61 -19.19 -29.60
CA TYR A 835 -0.89 -18.61 -30.75
C TYR A 835 -1.61 -17.38 -31.31
N ARG A 836 -1.60 -16.27 -30.56
CA ARG A 836 -2.18 -14.98 -30.95
C ARG A 836 -1.36 -14.17 -31.96
N THR A 837 -0.42 -14.79 -32.67
CA THR A 837 0.36 -14.16 -33.76
C THR A 837 0.50 -15.06 -34.99
N MET A 838 0.08 -16.32 -34.89
CA MET A 838 0.25 -17.29 -35.95
C MET A 838 -0.98 -17.29 -36.86
N ARG A 839 -0.81 -16.81 -38.10
CA ARG A 839 -1.88 -16.81 -39.10
C ARG A 839 -2.10 -18.22 -39.65
N THR A 840 -3.31 -18.51 -40.11
CA THR A 840 -3.57 -19.77 -40.84
C THR A 840 -3.02 -19.71 -42.26
N GLY A 841 -2.66 -20.86 -42.83
CA GLY A 841 -2.17 -21.00 -44.20
C GLY A 841 -0.72 -21.50 -44.30
N VAL A 842 -0.12 -21.30 -45.47
CA VAL A 842 1.24 -21.78 -45.77
C VAL A 842 2.29 -20.82 -45.23
N HIS A 843 3.15 -21.31 -44.35
CA HIS A 843 4.29 -20.59 -43.80
C HIS A 843 5.59 -21.30 -44.19
N HIS A 844 6.64 -20.54 -44.46
CA HIS A 844 7.95 -21.09 -44.78
C HIS A 844 8.88 -20.93 -43.58
N PHE A 845 9.28 -22.06 -42.98
CA PHE A 845 10.28 -22.09 -41.91
C PHE A 845 11.58 -22.66 -42.49
N ARG A 846 12.62 -21.81 -42.57
CA ARG A 846 13.90 -22.18 -43.19
C ARG A 846 13.74 -22.73 -44.62
N GLY A 847 12.82 -22.15 -45.40
CA GLY A 847 12.52 -22.56 -46.77
C GLY A 847 11.59 -23.76 -46.93
N ILE A 848 11.19 -24.43 -45.84
CA ILE A 848 10.28 -25.58 -45.88
C ILE A 848 8.84 -25.09 -45.69
N PRO A 849 7.90 -25.41 -46.60
CA PRO A 849 6.51 -25.00 -46.47
C PRO A 849 5.74 -25.86 -45.46
N PHE A 850 5.01 -25.21 -44.55
CA PHE A 850 4.10 -25.82 -43.59
C PHE A 850 2.71 -25.21 -43.72
N ASP A 851 1.70 -26.05 -43.94
CA ASP A 851 0.29 -25.64 -44.00
C ASP A 851 -0.32 -25.70 -42.59
N ILE A 852 -0.35 -24.55 -41.90
CA ILE A 852 -0.78 -24.43 -40.50
C ILE A 852 -2.25 -23.99 -40.47
N ARG A 853 -3.17 -24.89 -40.12
CA ARG A 853 -4.62 -24.61 -40.08
C ARG A 853 -5.34 -25.08 -38.82
N GLY A 854 -4.78 -26.04 -38.10
CA GLY A 854 -5.37 -26.64 -36.91
C GLY A 854 -4.34 -27.50 -36.17
N VAL A 855 -4.74 -28.07 -35.05
CA VAL A 855 -3.83 -28.79 -34.14
C VAL A 855 -4.31 -30.21 -33.92
N VAL A 856 -3.35 -31.13 -33.90
CA VAL A 856 -3.53 -32.50 -33.41
C VAL A 856 -3.10 -32.52 -31.95
N ASN A 857 -4.02 -32.31 -31.03
CA ASN A 857 -3.77 -32.36 -29.61
C ASN A 857 -3.86 -33.81 -29.10
N LEU A 858 -2.84 -34.27 -28.38
CA LEU A 858 -2.79 -35.61 -27.79
C LEU A 858 -2.87 -35.47 -26.27
N SER A 859 -3.69 -36.30 -25.63
CA SER A 859 -3.79 -36.34 -24.17
C SER A 859 -3.52 -37.77 -23.67
N PRO A 860 -2.65 -37.95 -22.66
CA PRO A 860 -2.32 -39.27 -22.13
C PRO A 860 -3.52 -40.00 -21.49
N PHE A 861 -4.63 -39.29 -21.22
CA PHE A 861 -5.78 -39.83 -20.48
C PHE A 861 -7.06 -40.01 -21.33
N LEU A 862 -7.00 -39.86 -22.66
CA LEU A 862 -8.17 -40.05 -23.55
C LEU A 862 -8.04 -41.33 -24.40
N LYS A 863 -9.00 -42.25 -24.26
CA LYS A 863 -9.07 -43.60 -24.89
C LYS A 863 -9.16 -43.66 -26.43
N ARG A 864 -8.80 -42.61 -27.19
CA ARG A 864 -8.80 -42.67 -28.68
C ARG A 864 -7.38 -42.81 -29.20
N GLN A 865 -7.04 -44.00 -29.69
CA GLN A 865 -5.85 -44.21 -30.53
C GLN A 865 -6.05 -43.49 -31.87
N LEU A 866 -5.06 -42.69 -32.28
CA LEU A 866 -4.86 -42.31 -33.67
C LEU A 866 -4.12 -43.47 -34.34
N ASN A 867 -4.81 -44.23 -35.20
CA ASN A 867 -4.16 -45.26 -35.99
C ASN A 867 -3.25 -44.60 -37.04
N PHE A 868 -1.95 -44.57 -36.77
CA PHE A 868 -0.96 -44.38 -37.82
C PHE A 868 -1.06 -45.57 -38.77
N ARG A 869 -1.53 -45.36 -40.01
CA ARG A 869 -1.36 -46.35 -41.07
C ARG A 869 0.14 -46.43 -41.41
N PRO A 870 0.84 -47.56 -41.21
CA PRO A 870 2.17 -47.72 -41.77
C PRO A 870 2.01 -47.91 -43.28
N ARG A 871 2.69 -47.09 -44.10
CA ARG A 871 2.82 -47.35 -45.54
C ARG A 871 3.89 -48.41 -45.79
N CYS A 872 3.62 -49.22 -46.81
CA CYS A 872 4.33 -50.41 -47.28
C CYS A 872 5.86 -50.32 -47.47
N ARG A 873 6.46 -51.51 -47.27
CA ARG A 873 7.57 -52.17 -47.98
C ARG A 873 8.80 -51.35 -48.41
N THR A 874 9.95 -51.75 -47.87
CA THR A 874 11.13 -52.15 -48.67
C THR A 874 11.87 -53.32 -48.02
N SER A 875 12.40 -54.17 -48.89
CA SER A 875 13.10 -55.45 -48.70
C SER A 875 14.51 -55.36 -48.13
N SER A 876 14.97 -56.50 -47.59
CA SER A 876 16.38 -56.92 -47.38
C SER A 876 17.11 -56.16 -46.25
N SER A 877 17.96 -56.74 -45.40
CA SER A 877 18.68 -58.01 -45.41
C SER A 877 19.19 -58.29 -43.99
N ALA A 878 19.44 -59.57 -43.71
CA ALA A 878 20.47 -60.12 -42.82
C ALA A 878 20.54 -59.71 -41.34
N GLY A 879 20.49 -60.73 -40.47
CA GLY A 879 21.34 -60.73 -39.26
C GLY A 879 20.71 -61.24 -37.97
N ARG A 880 20.80 -62.57 -37.76
CA ARG A 880 21.15 -63.29 -36.51
C ARG A 880 20.65 -62.75 -35.15
N ARG A 881 19.89 -63.60 -34.41
CA ARG A 881 20.25 -64.29 -33.12
C ARG A 881 20.61 -63.32 -31.98
N THR A 882 20.12 -63.41 -30.74
CA THR A 882 19.54 -64.46 -29.88
C THR A 882 19.22 -63.78 -28.54
N SER A 883 18.23 -64.32 -27.78
CA SER A 883 18.12 -64.38 -26.29
C SER A 883 18.34 -63.08 -25.47
N SER A 884 17.57 -62.74 -24.43
CA SER A 884 17.00 -63.56 -23.36
C SER A 884 15.99 -62.75 -22.53
N THR A 885 14.91 -63.43 -22.14
CA THR A 885 14.17 -63.34 -20.86
C THR A 885 14.59 -62.29 -19.82
N SER A 886 13.68 -61.38 -19.49
CA SER A 886 12.96 -61.29 -18.19
C SER A 886 11.85 -60.25 -18.29
#